data_AF-A0A452H6J1-F1
#
_entry.id   AF-A0A452H6J1-F1
#
_cell.length_a   1.000
_cell.length_b   1.000
_cell.length_c   1.000
_cell.angle_alpha   90.00
_cell.angle_beta   90.00
_cell.angle_gamma   90.00
#
_symmetry.space_group_name_H-M   'P 1'
#
loop_
_entity.id
_entity.type
_entity.pdbx_description
1 polymer ?
#
loop_
_entity_poly.entity_id
_entity_poly.type
_entity_poly.pdbx_seq_one_letter_code
_entity_poly.pdbx_strand_id
1 'polypeptide(L)'
;KRNTENIVPAEIPLVQEVTTTLWEWESIWKQLYVANKKEQFQQVQSMMYDLMEWRSQLLSGTLPKDELKELKQKVTSKIDYGNKILELDLIVRDEDGNILDPDKTSVISLFHAHEEATDKITERIKEEMSKDQPDYGTYSRISSSPTYSLYVFVRNFVCRIGEDAELFMSLYDPQKHTIISENYLVRWGSKGFPKEIDMLNNLKVVFTDLGNKDLNRDKVYLICQIVRVGRMDLKDSNTKKCTQGLRRPFGVAVMDITDTIKGKAESDEEKQHFIPFHPVMAENDSLHSLLGKVTASKGDSGGQGLWVTMKMLVGDMSQIRKDYPHLVDRTTVVARKLGFPEIIMPGDIRNDIYVTLTMGDFDKYNKTTQRNVEVIMCVCDEEGKVIPNAICLGAGDKPVSEYRSVLYYQVKQPRWMETLKVAVPIEDMQRIHLRFMFRHRSSQESKDKGEKNFAMAYVKLMKEDGTTLQDGSHELIVLKGDSKKMEDAGAYLTLPSCRQHVENKGLTLSRSASSVGGLSVSTRDAFSISTLVCSTKLTQNVGLLGLLKWRMKPELLQENLEKLKIVDGEEVVKFLQDTLDALFNIMMEHSHSDEYDILVFDALETNDGSEDLFGYFHTGIRVQIHCSVKNIIFTVSTCSVSI
;
A
#
# COMPACT_ATOMS: atom_id res chain seq x y z
N LYS A 1 -32.10 -61.35 24.37
CA LYS A 1 -31.55 -60.34 23.45
C LYS A 1 -32.73 -59.67 22.73
N ARG A 2 -33.23 -58.55 23.26
CA ARG A 2 -34.15 -57.65 22.55
C ARG A 2 -33.27 -56.70 21.77
N ASN A 3 -33.41 -56.67 20.44
CA ASN A 3 -32.74 -55.68 19.60
C ASN A 3 -33.38 -54.32 19.90
N THR A 4 -32.66 -53.46 20.61
CA THR A 4 -32.91 -52.02 20.61
C THR A 4 -32.42 -51.50 19.27
N GLU A 5 -33.34 -51.25 18.35
CA GLU A 5 -33.07 -50.44 17.17
C GLU A 5 -32.78 -49.01 17.67
N ASN A 6 -31.51 -48.59 17.60
CA ASN A 6 -31.15 -47.20 17.74
C ASN A 6 -31.65 -46.46 16.49
N ILE A 7 -32.88 -45.96 16.58
CA ILE A 7 -33.39 -44.96 15.63
C ILE A 7 -32.62 -43.68 15.94
N VAL A 8 -31.51 -43.44 15.25
CA VAL A 8 -30.86 -42.12 15.23
C VAL A 8 -31.82 -41.22 14.45
N PRO A 9 -32.38 -40.17 15.06
CA PRO A 9 -33.23 -39.23 14.34
C PRO A 9 -32.45 -38.66 13.14
N ALA A 10 -33.11 -38.47 12.01
CA ALA A 10 -32.52 -37.84 10.82
C ALA A 10 -32.17 -36.35 11.01
N GLU A 11 -32.42 -35.81 12.21
CA GLU A 11 -32.10 -34.44 12.59
C GLU A 11 -30.68 -34.36 13.13
N ILE A 12 -29.98 -33.28 12.75
CA ILE A 12 -28.65 -32.96 13.29
C ILE A 12 -28.79 -32.84 14.83
N PRO A 13 -27.99 -33.55 15.64
CA PRO A 13 -28.08 -33.53 17.11
C PRO A 13 -28.11 -32.11 17.71
N LEU A 14 -27.38 -31.18 17.10
CA LEU A 14 -27.35 -29.77 17.48
C LEU A 14 -28.71 -29.05 17.35
N VAL A 15 -29.55 -29.44 16.39
CA VAL A 15 -30.88 -28.83 16.21
C VAL A 15 -31.81 -29.23 17.36
N GLN A 16 -31.69 -30.46 17.83
CA GLN A 16 -32.46 -30.95 18.99
C GLN A 16 -32.01 -30.22 20.25
N GLU A 17 -30.70 -30.05 20.41
CA GLU A 17 -30.11 -29.31 21.51
C GLU A 17 -30.57 -27.84 21.55
N VAL A 18 -30.52 -27.12 20.42
CA VAL A 18 -31.03 -25.74 20.35
C VAL A 18 -32.50 -25.69 20.77
N THR A 19 -33.28 -26.69 20.36
CA THR A 19 -34.70 -26.75 20.72
C THR A 19 -34.87 -26.94 22.23
N THR A 20 -34.15 -27.87 22.86
CA THR A 20 -34.22 -28.10 24.31
C THR A 20 -33.74 -26.89 25.11
N THR A 21 -32.64 -26.25 24.69
CA THR A 21 -32.12 -25.04 25.33
C THR A 21 -33.14 -23.90 25.28
N LEU A 22 -33.82 -23.71 24.12
CA LEU A 22 -34.86 -22.70 24.00
C LEU A 22 -36.05 -22.96 24.92
N TRP A 23 -36.45 -24.21 25.14
CA TRP A 23 -37.52 -24.56 26.09
C TRP A 23 -37.13 -24.26 27.54
N GLU A 24 -35.90 -24.58 27.93
CA GLU A 24 -35.38 -24.28 29.28
C GLU A 24 -35.27 -22.76 29.50
N TRP A 25 -34.72 -22.05 28.51
CA TRP A 25 -34.61 -20.59 28.55
C TRP A 25 -35.98 -19.92 28.54
N GLU A 26 -36.99 -20.45 27.83
CA GLU A 26 -38.34 -19.91 27.84
C GLU A 26 -38.95 -19.92 29.26
N SER A 27 -38.74 -21.01 30.00
CA SER A 27 -39.21 -21.13 31.39
C SER A 27 -38.57 -20.06 32.28
N ILE A 28 -37.25 -19.88 32.17
CA ILE A 28 -36.50 -18.90 32.96
C ILE A 28 -36.81 -17.47 32.52
N TRP A 29 -36.98 -17.24 31.22
CA TRP A 29 -37.33 -15.94 30.64
C TRP A 29 -38.69 -15.44 31.15
N LYS A 30 -39.68 -16.34 31.27
CA LYS A 30 -40.97 -16.03 31.92
C LYS A 30 -40.79 -15.67 33.40
N GLN A 31 -39.90 -16.36 34.11
CA GLN A 31 -39.59 -16.04 35.52
C GLN A 31 -38.87 -14.69 35.65
N LEU A 32 -37.95 -14.35 34.76
CA LEU A 32 -37.24 -13.07 34.73
C LEU A 32 -38.20 -11.89 34.49
N TYR A 33 -39.23 -12.10 33.67
CA TYR A 33 -40.32 -11.13 33.47
C TYR A 33 -41.09 -10.88 34.76
N VAL A 34 -41.48 -11.96 35.47
CA VAL A 34 -42.20 -11.86 36.76
C VAL A 34 -41.32 -11.22 37.84
N ALA A 35 -40.02 -11.48 37.83
CA ALA A 35 -39.04 -10.88 38.73
C ALA A 35 -38.66 -9.42 38.39
N ASN A 36 -39.24 -8.85 37.32
CA ASN A 36 -39.00 -7.48 36.85
C ASN A 36 -37.53 -7.14 36.54
N LYS A 37 -36.72 -8.14 36.14
CA LYS A 37 -35.32 -7.96 35.71
C LYS A 37 -35.25 -7.67 34.21
N LYS A 38 -35.53 -6.43 33.81
CA LYS A 38 -35.70 -6.03 32.40
C LYS A 38 -34.46 -6.22 31.52
N GLU A 39 -33.26 -5.97 32.04
CA GLU A 39 -32.01 -6.11 31.27
C GLU A 39 -31.73 -7.58 30.90
N GLN A 40 -31.75 -8.47 31.89
CA GLN A 40 -31.56 -9.92 31.67
C GLN A 40 -32.67 -10.50 30.77
N PHE A 41 -33.92 -10.01 30.92
CA PHE A 41 -35.04 -10.42 30.07
C PHE A 41 -34.83 -10.04 28.60
N GLN A 42 -34.37 -8.82 28.31
CA GLN A 42 -34.09 -8.36 26.94
C GLN A 42 -32.87 -9.07 26.34
N GLN A 43 -31.83 -9.28 27.14
CA GLN A 43 -30.62 -10.00 26.72
C GLN A 43 -30.96 -11.42 26.29
N VAL A 44 -31.66 -12.18 27.14
CA VAL A 44 -32.06 -13.57 26.84
C VAL A 44 -33.01 -13.62 25.64
N GLN A 45 -33.94 -12.67 25.52
CA GLN A 45 -34.85 -12.60 24.37
C GLN A 45 -34.09 -12.45 23.04
N SER A 46 -33.09 -11.56 23.00
CA SER A 46 -32.24 -11.36 21.83
C SER A 46 -31.50 -12.65 21.46
N MET A 47 -30.91 -13.32 22.46
CA MET A 47 -30.21 -14.59 22.26
C MET A 47 -31.14 -15.72 21.77
N MET A 48 -32.39 -15.75 22.25
CA MET A 48 -33.38 -16.73 21.78
C MET A 48 -33.74 -16.51 20.31
N TYR A 49 -33.89 -15.27 19.85
CA TYR A 49 -34.14 -14.98 18.44
C TYR A 49 -32.97 -15.38 17.54
N ASP A 50 -31.74 -15.08 17.93
CA ASP A 50 -30.52 -15.51 17.23
C ASP A 50 -30.51 -17.05 17.07
N LEU A 51 -30.77 -17.78 18.16
CA LEU A 51 -30.79 -19.24 18.17
C LEU A 51 -31.92 -19.81 17.29
N MET A 52 -33.09 -19.18 17.25
CA MET A 52 -34.19 -19.57 16.36
C MET A 52 -33.82 -19.38 14.89
N GLU A 53 -33.14 -18.29 14.54
CA GLU A 53 -32.66 -18.04 13.19
C GLU A 53 -31.58 -19.06 12.79
N TRP A 54 -30.58 -19.29 13.64
CA TRP A 54 -29.54 -20.27 13.36
C TRP A 54 -30.07 -21.70 13.30
N ARG A 55 -31.11 -22.03 14.08
CA ARG A 55 -31.83 -23.31 13.93
C ARG A 55 -32.45 -23.45 12.55
N SER A 56 -33.04 -22.38 12.01
CA SER A 56 -33.58 -22.36 10.64
C SER A 56 -32.47 -22.56 9.60
N GLN A 57 -31.32 -21.90 9.78
CA GLN A 57 -30.15 -22.04 8.90
C GLN A 57 -29.52 -23.44 8.96
N LEU A 58 -29.47 -24.08 10.15
CA LEU A 58 -29.01 -25.46 10.30
C LEU A 58 -29.94 -26.46 9.59
N LEU A 59 -31.24 -26.18 9.57
CA LEU A 59 -32.26 -27.01 8.89
C LEU A 59 -32.35 -26.76 7.39
N SER A 60 -31.91 -25.60 6.88
CA SER A 60 -32.00 -25.29 5.45
C SER A 60 -31.11 -26.18 4.59
N GLY A 61 -30.01 -26.71 5.14
CA GLY A 61 -29.10 -27.63 4.45
C GLY A 61 -28.39 -27.03 3.23
N THR A 62 -28.49 -25.71 3.02
CA THR A 62 -27.94 -24.99 1.86
C THR A 62 -26.52 -24.46 2.08
N LEU A 63 -25.98 -24.60 3.30
CA LEU A 63 -24.69 -24.03 3.68
C LEU A 63 -23.51 -24.92 3.22
N PRO A 64 -22.44 -24.32 2.67
CA PRO A 64 -21.16 -25.00 2.46
C PRO A 64 -20.61 -25.62 3.76
N LYS A 65 -19.74 -26.64 3.62
CA LYS A 65 -19.17 -27.35 4.79
C LYS A 65 -18.43 -26.43 5.77
N ASP A 66 -17.70 -25.43 5.26
CA ASP A 66 -16.92 -24.51 6.08
C ASP A 66 -17.84 -23.54 6.85
N GLU A 67 -18.85 -22.98 6.18
CA GLU A 67 -19.87 -22.12 6.83
C GLU A 67 -20.71 -22.90 7.84
N LEU A 68 -21.02 -24.17 7.56
CA LEU A 68 -21.72 -25.03 8.50
C LEU A 68 -20.88 -25.30 9.76
N LYS A 69 -19.56 -25.47 9.63
CA LYS A 69 -18.66 -25.65 10.78
C LYS A 69 -18.60 -24.39 11.63
N GLU A 70 -18.47 -23.22 11.02
CA GLU A 70 -18.52 -21.93 11.73
C GLU A 70 -19.87 -21.70 12.42
N LEU A 71 -20.98 -22.01 11.74
CA LEU A 71 -22.32 -21.85 12.30
C LEU A 71 -22.52 -22.77 13.51
N LYS A 72 -22.07 -24.03 13.44
CA LYS A 72 -22.09 -24.95 14.59
C LYS A 72 -21.34 -24.38 15.79
N GLN A 73 -20.13 -23.87 15.57
CA GLN A 73 -19.33 -23.26 16.64
C GLN A 73 -19.96 -22.00 17.22
N LYS A 74 -20.64 -21.18 16.40
CA LYS A 74 -21.40 -20.00 16.87
C LYS A 74 -22.60 -20.38 17.72
N VAL A 75 -23.35 -21.39 17.31
CA VAL A 75 -24.53 -21.89 18.04
C VAL A 75 -24.13 -22.42 19.41
N THR A 76 -23.15 -23.33 19.46
CA THR A 76 -22.67 -23.92 20.73
C THR A 76 -22.12 -22.84 21.66
N SER A 77 -21.29 -21.95 21.12
CA SER A 77 -20.74 -20.78 21.82
C SER A 77 -21.80 -19.91 22.51
N LYS A 78 -22.94 -19.68 21.84
CA LYS A 78 -24.01 -18.81 22.35
C LYS A 78 -24.87 -19.54 23.38
N ILE A 79 -25.10 -20.84 23.20
CA ILE A 79 -25.76 -21.71 24.18
C ILE A 79 -24.94 -21.75 25.48
N ASP A 80 -23.65 -22.05 25.38
CA ASP A 80 -22.78 -22.22 26.55
C ASP A 80 -22.64 -20.89 27.33
N TYR A 81 -22.57 -19.76 26.60
CA TYR A 81 -22.62 -18.42 27.19
C TYR A 81 -23.96 -18.15 27.90
N GLY A 82 -25.07 -18.43 27.23
CA GLY A 82 -26.41 -18.24 27.78
C GLY A 82 -26.69 -19.10 29.00
N ASN A 83 -26.24 -20.35 29.00
CA ASN A 83 -26.32 -21.23 30.16
C ASN A 83 -25.51 -20.69 31.33
N LYS A 84 -24.31 -20.13 31.08
CA LYS A 84 -23.51 -19.54 32.16
C LYS A 84 -24.15 -18.31 32.79
N ILE A 85 -24.75 -17.41 32.00
CA ILE A 85 -25.44 -16.21 32.54
C ILE A 85 -26.76 -16.55 33.22
N LEU A 86 -27.40 -17.65 32.82
CA LEU A 86 -28.63 -18.17 33.42
C LEU A 86 -28.35 -19.13 34.59
N GLU A 87 -27.09 -19.32 34.96
CA GLU A 87 -26.64 -20.23 36.03
C GLU A 87 -27.09 -21.70 35.83
N LEU A 88 -27.15 -22.12 34.56
CA LEU A 88 -27.43 -23.49 34.13
C LEU A 88 -26.14 -24.32 33.98
N ASP A 89 -26.32 -25.64 33.92
CA ASP A 89 -25.22 -26.59 33.74
C ASP A 89 -24.51 -26.38 32.39
N LEU A 90 -23.17 -26.40 32.44
CA LEU A 90 -22.33 -26.27 31.27
C LEU A 90 -22.11 -27.64 30.61
N ILE A 91 -22.41 -27.73 29.32
CA ILE A 91 -22.17 -28.93 28.52
C ILE A 91 -20.77 -28.85 27.92
N VAL A 92 -19.93 -29.85 28.18
CA VAL A 92 -18.55 -29.92 27.66
C VAL A 92 -18.56 -30.52 26.26
N ARG A 93 -17.89 -29.87 25.30
CA ARG A 93 -17.91 -30.22 23.88
C ARG A 93 -16.52 -30.54 23.33
N ASP A 94 -16.47 -31.33 22.25
CA ASP A 94 -15.27 -31.59 21.46
C ASP A 94 -14.95 -30.46 20.47
N GLU A 95 -13.81 -30.53 19.76
CA GLU A 95 -13.38 -29.53 18.76
C GLU A 95 -14.35 -29.37 17.57
N ASP A 96 -15.22 -30.36 17.35
CA ASP A 96 -16.23 -30.38 16.29
C ASP A 96 -17.62 -29.94 16.78
N GLY A 97 -17.75 -29.57 18.07
CA GLY A 97 -18.96 -29.05 18.70
C GLY A 97 -19.95 -30.11 19.17
N ASN A 98 -19.57 -31.39 19.22
CA ASN A 98 -20.40 -32.46 19.75
C ASN A 98 -20.24 -32.58 21.27
N ILE A 99 -21.28 -33.07 21.92
CA ILE A 99 -21.29 -33.30 23.38
C ILE A 99 -20.32 -34.43 23.73
N LEU A 100 -19.41 -34.18 24.66
CA LEU A 100 -18.47 -35.19 25.17
C LEU A 100 -19.20 -36.22 26.01
N ASP A 101 -18.99 -37.49 25.69
CA ASP A 101 -19.60 -38.63 26.38
C ASP A 101 -18.75 -39.00 27.62
N PRO A 102 -19.26 -38.85 28.86
CA PRO A 102 -18.51 -39.14 30.08
C PRO A 102 -18.01 -40.59 30.16
N ASP A 103 -18.70 -41.52 29.51
CA ASP A 103 -18.36 -42.95 29.54
C ASP A 103 -17.25 -43.33 28.54
N LYS A 104 -16.96 -42.45 27.57
CA LYS A 104 -15.92 -42.67 26.55
C LYS A 104 -14.67 -41.81 26.74
N THR A 105 -14.79 -40.72 27.48
CA THR A 105 -13.69 -39.75 27.67
C THR A 105 -12.97 -40.01 28.99
N SER A 106 -11.64 -39.88 29.02
CA SER A 106 -10.89 -40.01 30.28
C SER A 106 -11.27 -38.88 31.24
N VAL A 107 -11.33 -39.20 32.54
CA VAL A 107 -11.68 -38.24 33.62
C VAL A 107 -10.78 -37.00 33.57
N ILE A 108 -9.50 -37.17 33.25
CA ILE A 108 -8.51 -36.08 33.18
C ILE A 108 -8.76 -35.20 31.95
N SER A 109 -9.05 -35.79 30.79
CA SER A 109 -9.38 -35.02 29.58
C SER A 109 -10.71 -34.27 29.72
N LEU A 110 -11.69 -34.86 30.40
CA LEU A 110 -12.97 -34.21 30.66
C LEU A 110 -12.79 -33.00 31.61
N PHE A 111 -11.93 -33.14 32.62
CA PHE A 111 -11.59 -32.03 33.52
C PHE A 111 -10.91 -30.88 32.78
N HIS A 112 -9.90 -31.16 31.96
CA HIS A 112 -9.24 -30.10 31.17
C HIS A 112 -10.19 -29.45 30.16
N ALA A 113 -11.05 -30.23 29.49
CA ALA A 113 -12.04 -29.67 28.58
C ALA A 113 -13.06 -28.78 29.30
N HIS A 114 -13.44 -29.15 30.53
CA HIS A 114 -14.31 -28.31 31.38
C HIS A 114 -13.60 -27.03 31.84
N GLU A 115 -12.34 -27.11 32.26
CA GLU A 115 -11.50 -25.98 32.65
C GLU A 115 -11.37 -24.99 31.49
N GLU A 116 -10.99 -25.47 30.30
CA GLU A 116 -10.83 -24.67 29.09
C GLU A 116 -12.16 -24.03 28.64
N ALA A 117 -13.27 -24.77 28.68
CA ALA A 117 -14.59 -24.24 28.36
C ALA A 117 -15.00 -23.13 29.35
N THR A 118 -14.73 -23.33 30.65
CA THR A 118 -15.04 -22.35 31.69
C THR A 118 -14.22 -21.07 31.51
N ASP A 119 -12.93 -21.19 31.19
CA ASP A 119 -12.05 -20.04 30.95
C ASP A 119 -12.51 -19.24 29.73
N LYS A 120 -12.77 -19.92 28.60
CA LYS A 120 -13.28 -19.30 27.36
C LYS A 120 -14.57 -18.52 27.58
N ILE A 121 -15.49 -19.06 28.38
CA ILE A 121 -16.77 -18.40 28.68
C ILE A 121 -16.56 -17.22 29.63
N THR A 122 -15.69 -17.37 30.62
CA THR A 122 -15.38 -16.30 31.59
C THR A 122 -14.69 -15.11 30.92
N GLU A 123 -13.80 -15.35 29.95
CA GLU A 123 -13.22 -14.29 29.12
C GLU A 123 -14.29 -13.54 28.30
N ARG A 124 -15.24 -14.24 27.68
CA ARG A 124 -16.35 -13.60 26.96
C ARG A 124 -17.27 -12.78 27.86
N ILE A 125 -17.54 -13.26 29.08
CA ILE A 125 -18.34 -12.50 30.06
C ILE A 125 -17.62 -11.19 30.41
N LYS A 126 -16.30 -11.24 30.66
CA LYS A 126 -15.50 -10.03 30.91
C LYS A 126 -15.54 -9.05 29.73
N GLU A 127 -15.50 -9.56 28.50
CA GLU A 127 -15.61 -8.74 27.30
C GLU A 127 -16.99 -8.08 27.14
N GLU A 128 -18.09 -8.78 27.40
CA GLU A 128 -19.43 -8.16 27.33
C GLU A 128 -19.67 -7.16 28.46
N MET A 129 -19.19 -7.40 29.68
CA MET A 129 -19.28 -6.43 30.78
C MET A 129 -18.46 -5.16 30.51
N SER A 130 -17.47 -5.22 29.62
CA SER A 130 -16.71 -4.05 29.15
C SER A 130 -17.38 -3.26 28.00
N LYS A 131 -18.51 -3.74 27.46
CA LYS A 131 -19.26 -3.06 26.37
C LYS A 131 -20.26 -1.99 26.82
N ASP A 132 -20.47 -1.81 28.12
CA ASP A 132 -21.29 -0.69 28.66
C ASP A 132 -20.55 0.66 28.68
N GLN A 133 -19.34 0.74 28.10
CA GLN A 133 -18.73 1.99 27.64
C GLN A 133 -19.02 2.19 26.15
N PRO A 134 -19.35 3.43 25.71
CA PRO A 134 -19.84 3.70 24.37
C PRO A 134 -18.84 3.21 23.32
N ASP A 135 -19.36 2.37 22.41
CA ASP A 135 -18.84 1.92 21.13
C ASP A 135 -17.38 2.31 20.79
N TYR A 136 -16.45 1.48 21.24
CA TYR A 136 -15.16 1.26 20.57
C TYR A 136 -14.75 -0.23 20.52
N GLY A 137 -15.60 -1.14 21.03
CA GLY A 137 -15.20 -2.50 21.40
C GLY A 137 -15.55 -3.64 20.43
N THR A 138 -16.19 -3.37 19.29
CA THR A 138 -16.56 -4.46 18.34
C THR A 138 -15.49 -4.73 17.27
N TYR A 139 -14.37 -4.01 17.31
CA TYR A 139 -13.21 -4.21 16.43
C TYR A 139 -12.02 -4.94 17.10
N SER A 140 -12.14 -5.30 18.39
CA SER A 140 -11.02 -5.77 19.21
C SER A 140 -10.66 -7.25 19.07
N ARG A 141 -11.21 -7.95 18.07
CA ARG A 141 -10.72 -9.28 17.67
C ARG A 141 -10.33 -9.25 16.19
N ILE A 142 -9.05 -8.91 15.97
CA ILE A 142 -8.23 -9.02 14.74
C ILE A 142 -7.94 -7.72 13.96
N SER A 143 -8.56 -6.55 14.22
CA SER A 143 -8.07 -5.33 13.55
C SER A 143 -7.01 -4.60 14.39
N SER A 144 -5.76 -4.74 13.94
CA SER A 144 -4.76 -3.68 13.88
C SER A 144 -5.39 -2.30 13.64
N SER A 145 -4.71 -1.20 13.99
CA SER A 145 -5.11 0.17 13.66
C SER A 145 -5.86 0.24 12.32
N PRO A 146 -7.08 0.79 12.28
CA PRO A 146 -7.92 0.73 11.09
C PRO A 146 -7.17 1.31 9.90
N THR A 147 -6.90 0.47 8.89
CA THR A 147 -6.45 0.96 7.59
C THR A 147 -7.64 1.59 6.89
N TYR A 148 -7.44 2.81 6.41
CA TYR A 148 -8.48 3.58 5.75
C TYR A 148 -8.26 3.51 4.24
N SER A 149 -9.32 3.24 3.49
CA SER A 149 -9.30 3.25 2.02
C SER A 149 -10.37 4.16 1.42
N LEU A 150 -9.98 5.17 0.65
CA LEU A 150 -10.90 6.10 0.03
C LEU A 150 -11.37 5.55 -1.33
N TYR A 151 -12.66 5.23 -1.44
CA TYR A 151 -13.28 4.90 -2.71
C TYR A 151 -13.68 6.18 -3.45
N VAL A 152 -13.29 6.29 -4.72
CA VAL A 152 -13.68 7.38 -5.62
C VAL A 152 -14.23 6.78 -6.90
N PHE A 153 -15.43 7.22 -7.29
CA PHE A 153 -16.05 6.85 -8.54
C PHE A 153 -16.33 8.10 -9.38
N VAL A 154 -15.73 8.14 -10.57
CA VAL A 154 -15.93 9.24 -11.51
C VAL A 154 -17.22 9.00 -12.27
N ARG A 155 -18.23 9.85 -12.02
CA ARG A 155 -19.55 9.77 -12.65
C ARG A 155 -19.55 10.41 -14.03
N ASN A 156 -18.95 11.59 -14.15
CA ASN A 156 -18.97 12.35 -15.39
C ASN A 156 -17.79 13.33 -15.45
N PHE A 157 -17.32 13.61 -16.66
CA PHE A 157 -16.29 14.60 -16.92
C PHE A 157 -16.79 15.60 -17.97
N VAL A 158 -16.98 16.85 -17.54
CA VAL A 158 -17.57 17.91 -18.34
C VAL A 158 -16.49 18.92 -18.70
N CYS A 159 -15.69 18.60 -19.71
CA CYS A 159 -14.69 19.52 -20.26
C CYS A 159 -14.56 19.34 -21.79
N ARG A 160 -14.50 20.45 -22.53
CA ARG A 160 -14.30 20.46 -23.98
C ARG A 160 -12.80 20.53 -24.31
N ILE A 161 -12.14 19.37 -24.33
CA ILE A 161 -10.69 19.30 -24.62
C ILE A 161 -10.42 19.38 -26.14
N GLY A 162 -11.27 18.75 -26.96
CA GLY A 162 -11.12 18.74 -28.44
C GLY A 162 -9.98 17.87 -28.99
N GLU A 163 -9.11 17.34 -28.12
CA GLU A 163 -8.06 16.36 -28.42
C GLU A 163 -8.16 15.19 -27.42
N ASP A 164 -7.38 14.12 -27.63
CA ASP A 164 -7.24 13.06 -26.64
C ASP A 164 -6.56 13.60 -25.38
N ALA A 165 -6.89 13.05 -24.21
CA ALA A 165 -6.33 13.49 -22.94
C ALA A 165 -6.07 12.33 -21.97
N GLU A 166 -5.21 12.60 -21.00
CA GLU A 166 -4.85 11.75 -19.88
C GLU A 166 -5.23 12.49 -18.60
N LEU A 167 -6.05 11.86 -17.78
CA LEU A 167 -6.48 12.37 -16.47
C LEU A 167 -5.71 11.62 -15.40
N PHE A 168 -4.95 12.34 -14.58
CA PHE A 168 -4.20 11.80 -13.45
C PHE A 168 -4.86 12.25 -12.16
N MET A 169 -5.49 11.32 -11.44
CA MET A 169 -6.11 11.59 -10.15
C MET A 169 -5.22 11.10 -9.00
N SER A 170 -4.97 11.95 -8.00
CA SER A 170 -4.19 11.57 -6.83
C SER A 170 -4.55 12.41 -5.60
N LEU A 171 -4.14 11.91 -4.44
CA LEU A 171 -4.25 12.62 -3.16
C LEU A 171 -3.05 13.53 -2.97
N TYR A 172 -3.29 14.77 -2.56
CA TYR A 172 -2.27 15.81 -2.41
C TYR A 172 -2.32 16.46 -1.03
N ASP A 173 -1.13 16.66 -0.46
CA ASP A 173 -0.93 17.43 0.75
C ASP A 173 -0.44 18.85 0.39
N PRO A 174 -1.24 19.90 0.67
CA PRO A 174 -0.87 21.28 0.37
C PRO A 174 0.18 21.85 1.34
N GLN A 175 0.34 21.30 2.55
CA GLN A 175 1.34 21.78 3.51
C GLN A 175 2.73 21.30 3.16
N LYS A 176 2.84 20.01 2.80
CA LYS A 176 4.12 19.39 2.40
C LYS A 176 4.42 19.58 0.91
N HIS A 177 3.45 20.04 0.13
CA HIS A 177 3.50 20.08 -1.34
C HIS A 177 3.85 18.72 -1.97
N THR A 178 3.40 17.62 -1.37
CA THR A 178 3.69 16.26 -1.81
C THR A 178 2.43 15.51 -2.20
N ILE A 179 2.56 14.64 -3.20
CA ILE A 179 1.53 13.67 -3.57
C ILE A 179 1.59 12.52 -2.56
N ILE A 180 0.43 12.08 -2.07
CA ILE A 180 0.29 11.03 -1.04
C ILE A 180 0.06 9.66 -1.70
N SER A 181 -0.65 9.61 -2.82
CA SER A 181 -1.05 8.34 -3.46
C SER A 181 -0.46 8.18 -4.86
N GLU A 182 -0.47 6.95 -5.37
CA GLU A 182 -0.28 6.70 -6.80
C GLU A 182 -1.30 7.49 -7.64
N ASN A 183 -0.90 7.87 -8.85
CA ASN A 183 -1.81 8.50 -9.80
C ASN A 183 -2.74 7.44 -10.40
N TYR A 184 -4.05 7.68 -10.38
CA TYR A 184 -5.01 6.92 -11.16
C TYR A 184 -5.14 7.53 -12.56
N LEU A 185 -4.82 6.75 -13.59
CA LEU A 185 -4.76 7.22 -14.97
C LEU A 185 -6.02 6.81 -15.75
N VAL A 186 -6.73 7.80 -16.30
CA VAL A 186 -7.85 7.58 -17.22
C VAL A 186 -7.55 8.21 -18.58
N ARG A 187 -7.60 7.41 -19.65
CA ARG A 187 -7.40 7.87 -21.03
C ARG A 187 -8.72 8.34 -21.63
N TRP A 188 -8.85 9.64 -21.82
CA TRP A 188 -10.01 10.30 -22.39
C TRP A 188 -9.85 10.52 -23.90
N GLY A 189 -10.85 10.15 -24.68
CA GLY A 189 -10.86 10.33 -26.12
C GLY A 189 -11.34 11.72 -26.56
N SER A 190 -10.86 12.15 -27.72
CA SER A 190 -11.24 13.40 -28.41
C SER A 190 -12.73 13.57 -28.68
N LYS A 191 -13.53 12.48 -28.68
CA LYS A 191 -14.99 12.51 -28.83
C LYS A 191 -15.75 12.73 -27.51
N GLY A 192 -15.06 12.94 -26.39
CA GLY A 192 -15.68 13.16 -25.08
C GLY A 192 -16.07 11.88 -24.34
N PHE A 193 -15.50 10.73 -24.72
CA PHE A 193 -15.70 9.45 -24.05
C PHE A 193 -14.32 8.82 -23.75
N PRO A 194 -14.17 8.01 -22.68
CA PRO A 194 -12.99 7.17 -22.45
C PRO A 194 -12.61 6.36 -23.69
N LYS A 195 -11.31 6.19 -23.95
CA LYS A 195 -10.81 5.43 -25.12
C LYS A 195 -11.16 3.95 -25.06
N GLU A 196 -11.35 3.40 -23.86
CA GLU A 196 -11.77 2.02 -23.64
C GLU A 196 -13.26 2.01 -23.26
N ILE A 197 -14.08 1.41 -24.13
CA ILE A 197 -15.55 1.34 -23.98
C ILE A 197 -15.91 0.51 -22.73
N ASP A 198 -15.09 -0.46 -22.35
CA ASP A 198 -15.28 -1.28 -21.15
C ASP A 198 -15.08 -0.47 -19.84
N MET A 199 -14.34 0.64 -19.88
CA MET A 199 -14.12 1.52 -18.73
C MET A 199 -15.27 2.52 -18.49
N LEU A 200 -16.22 2.67 -19.41
CA LEU A 200 -17.33 3.64 -19.30
C LEU A 200 -18.16 3.47 -18.02
N ASN A 201 -18.32 2.23 -17.56
CA ASN A 201 -19.07 1.90 -16.34
C ASN A 201 -18.17 1.59 -15.13
N ASN A 202 -16.85 1.68 -15.28
CA ASN A 202 -15.89 1.24 -14.27
C ASN A 202 -14.75 2.24 -14.02
N LEU A 203 -15.06 3.54 -13.99
CA LEU A 203 -14.12 4.59 -13.56
C LEU A 203 -14.02 4.66 -12.02
N LYS A 204 -13.80 3.50 -11.39
CA LYS A 204 -13.74 3.32 -9.94
C LYS A 204 -12.29 3.12 -9.52
N VAL A 205 -11.84 3.91 -8.55
CA VAL A 205 -10.55 3.74 -7.90
C VAL A 205 -10.71 3.66 -6.39
N VAL A 206 -9.96 2.77 -5.77
CA VAL A 206 -9.80 2.73 -4.32
C VAL A 206 -8.38 3.18 -4.00
N PHE A 207 -8.24 4.28 -3.28
CA PHE A 207 -6.99 4.69 -2.67
C PHE A 207 -6.79 3.94 -1.36
N THR A 208 -5.81 3.05 -1.27
CA THR A 208 -5.57 2.19 -0.10
C THR A 208 -4.42 2.68 0.77
N ASP A 209 -4.24 2.02 1.92
CA ASP A 209 -3.08 2.16 2.80
C ASP A 209 -2.97 3.53 3.49
N LEU A 210 -4.10 4.22 3.70
CA LEU A 210 -4.14 5.47 4.46
C LEU A 210 -4.11 5.16 5.97
N GLY A 211 -3.15 5.71 6.68
CA GLY A 211 -2.99 5.53 8.14
C GLY A 211 -3.61 6.66 8.97
N ASN A 212 -3.50 6.56 10.30
CA ASN A 212 -3.98 7.60 11.21
C ASN A 212 -3.21 8.92 11.07
N LYS A 213 -1.89 8.87 10.80
CA LYS A 213 -1.01 10.00 10.47
C LYS A 213 -1.52 10.75 9.23
N ASP A 214 -2.17 10.06 8.28
CA ASP A 214 -2.76 10.68 7.10
C ASP A 214 -4.14 11.26 7.37
N LEU A 215 -4.94 10.59 8.21
CA LEU A 215 -6.26 11.05 8.65
C LEU A 215 -6.19 12.31 9.53
N ASN A 216 -5.15 12.39 10.37
CA ASN A 216 -4.89 13.49 11.28
C ASN A 216 -4.28 14.73 10.60
N ARG A 217 -3.98 14.67 9.30
CA ARG A 217 -3.49 15.85 8.58
C ARG A 217 -4.53 16.97 8.60
N ASP A 218 -4.04 18.21 8.63
CA ASP A 218 -4.91 19.38 8.69
C ASP A 218 -5.80 19.47 7.45
N LYS A 219 -5.22 19.23 6.26
CA LYS A 219 -5.93 19.28 4.98
C LYS A 219 -5.43 18.24 3.99
N VAL A 220 -6.36 17.60 3.27
CA VAL A 220 -6.07 16.67 2.18
C VAL A 220 -6.92 17.04 0.97
N TYR A 221 -6.28 17.12 -0.20
CA TYR A 221 -6.92 17.48 -1.46
C TYR A 221 -6.96 16.30 -2.43
N LEU A 222 -8.08 16.14 -3.13
CA LEU A 222 -8.15 15.32 -4.33
C LEU A 222 -7.81 16.19 -5.53
N ILE A 223 -6.77 15.82 -6.26
CA ILE A 223 -6.32 16.54 -7.45
C ILE A 223 -6.53 15.69 -8.69
N CYS A 224 -6.90 16.34 -9.79
CA CYS A 224 -6.98 15.74 -11.11
C CYS A 224 -6.18 16.61 -12.09
N GLN A 225 -5.00 16.14 -12.47
CA GLN A 225 -4.17 16.81 -13.48
C GLN A 225 -4.57 16.33 -14.87
N ILE A 226 -4.75 17.27 -15.80
CA ILE A 226 -5.18 16.99 -17.16
C ILE A 226 -4.04 17.29 -18.12
N VAL A 227 -3.60 16.25 -18.82
CA VAL A 227 -2.58 16.32 -19.87
C VAL A 227 -3.25 16.03 -21.20
N ARG A 228 -3.22 16.99 -22.13
CA ARG A 228 -3.72 16.77 -23.49
C ARG A 228 -2.65 16.11 -24.34
N VAL A 229 -3.06 15.18 -25.20
CA VAL A 229 -2.19 14.45 -26.14
C VAL A 229 -2.61 14.83 -27.55
N GLY A 230 -1.79 15.67 -28.19
CA GLY A 230 -2.19 16.30 -29.45
C GLY A 230 -1.05 16.98 -30.19
N ARG A 231 -1.35 18.11 -30.84
CA ARG A 231 -0.40 18.81 -31.73
C ARG A 231 0.28 19.99 -31.04
N MET A 232 1.55 20.27 -31.31
CA MET A 232 2.30 21.32 -30.59
C MET A 232 1.61 22.71 -30.56
N ASP A 233 0.95 23.12 -31.63
CA ASP A 233 0.26 24.41 -31.76
C ASP A 233 -1.20 24.25 -32.21
N LEU A 234 -2.14 24.95 -31.57
CA LEU A 234 -3.57 24.93 -31.94
C LEU A 234 -3.93 26.04 -32.95
N LYS A 235 -3.03 27.01 -33.18
CA LYS A 235 -3.28 28.17 -34.05
C LYS A 235 -3.12 27.86 -35.55
N ASP A 236 -2.47 26.75 -35.91
CA ASP A 236 -2.23 26.38 -37.30
C ASP A 236 -3.35 25.50 -37.86
N SER A 237 -4.12 26.09 -38.79
CA SER A 237 -5.24 25.45 -39.51
C SER A 237 -4.80 24.26 -40.41
N ASN A 238 -3.50 24.06 -40.63
CA ASN A 238 -2.97 23.00 -41.51
C ASN A 238 -2.63 21.72 -40.74
N THR A 239 -3.64 20.88 -40.56
CA THR A 239 -3.63 19.59 -39.85
C THR A 239 -2.60 18.54 -40.30
N LYS A 240 -2.01 18.67 -41.51
CA LYS A 240 -1.16 17.64 -42.14
C LYS A 240 0.35 17.79 -41.92
N LYS A 241 0.84 18.86 -41.28
CA LYS A 241 2.29 19.14 -41.17
C LYS A 241 2.83 19.30 -39.73
N CYS A 242 1.95 19.22 -38.74
CA CYS A 242 2.28 19.44 -37.33
C CYS A 242 2.59 18.11 -36.62
N THR A 243 3.59 18.12 -35.74
CA THR A 243 3.96 16.97 -34.91
C THR A 243 2.78 16.56 -34.02
N GLN A 244 2.38 15.29 -34.08
CA GLN A 244 1.25 14.71 -33.34
C GLN A 244 1.73 13.86 -32.16
N GLY A 245 0.84 13.58 -31.20
CA GLY A 245 1.09 12.67 -30.07
C GLY A 245 1.92 13.30 -28.95
N LEU A 246 1.92 14.64 -28.84
CA LEU A 246 2.68 15.37 -27.83
C LEU A 246 1.84 15.58 -26.58
N ARG A 247 2.37 15.13 -25.43
CA ARG A 247 1.80 15.32 -24.10
C ARG A 247 2.05 16.75 -23.64
N ARG A 248 1.01 17.52 -23.33
CA ARG A 248 1.10 18.92 -22.91
C ARG A 248 0.17 19.19 -21.74
N PRO A 249 0.53 20.09 -20.82
CA PRO A 249 -0.36 20.44 -19.71
C PRO A 249 -1.61 21.15 -20.26
N PHE A 250 -2.78 20.82 -19.71
CA PHE A 250 -4.05 21.46 -20.07
C PHE A 250 -4.67 22.20 -18.87
N GLY A 251 -4.69 21.57 -17.70
CA GLY A 251 -5.24 22.18 -16.48
C GLY A 251 -5.27 21.23 -15.32
N VAL A 252 -5.80 21.72 -14.20
CA VAL A 252 -5.90 20.97 -12.95
C VAL A 252 -7.27 21.19 -12.34
N ALA A 253 -7.88 20.13 -11.82
CA ALA A 253 -9.07 20.20 -10.98
C ALA A 253 -8.68 19.84 -9.54
N VAL A 254 -9.14 20.61 -8.56
CA VAL A 254 -8.73 20.47 -7.15
C VAL A 254 -9.95 20.57 -6.26
N MET A 255 -10.07 19.65 -5.29
CA MET A 255 -11.13 19.69 -4.27
C MET A 255 -10.59 19.31 -2.89
N ASP A 256 -11.04 20.03 -1.87
CA ASP A 256 -10.76 19.70 -0.48
C ASP A 256 -11.66 18.54 -0.04
N ILE A 257 -11.06 17.44 0.41
CA ILE A 257 -11.78 16.23 0.85
C ILE A 257 -11.58 15.94 2.33
N THR A 258 -11.02 16.88 3.09
CA THR A 258 -10.66 16.72 4.50
C THR A 258 -11.86 16.29 5.36
N ASP A 259 -13.04 16.87 5.14
CA ASP A 259 -14.25 16.54 5.90
C ASP A 259 -14.78 15.13 5.60
N THR A 260 -14.56 14.64 4.36
CA THR A 260 -14.93 13.29 3.95
C THR A 260 -13.98 12.25 4.54
N ILE A 261 -12.67 12.55 4.55
CA ILE A 261 -11.65 11.68 5.14
C ILE A 261 -11.83 11.60 6.66
N LYS A 262 -12.13 12.71 7.34
CA LYS A 262 -12.35 12.74 8.80
C LYS A 262 -13.71 12.16 9.23
N GLY A 263 -14.53 11.66 8.30
CA GLY A 263 -15.83 11.05 8.60
C GLY A 263 -16.87 12.01 9.18
N LYS A 264 -16.65 13.33 9.10
CA LYS A 264 -17.58 14.35 9.64
C LYS A 264 -18.74 14.66 8.69
N ALA A 265 -18.58 14.35 7.41
CA ALA A 265 -19.65 14.41 6.43
C ALA A 265 -20.20 13.00 6.21
N GLU A 266 -21.51 12.80 6.41
CA GLU A 266 -22.20 11.58 5.95
C GLU A 266 -21.98 11.46 4.43
N SER A 267 -21.15 10.49 4.04
CA SER A 267 -20.84 10.20 2.64
C SER A 267 -21.91 9.26 2.10
N ASP A 268 -23.06 9.84 1.80
CA ASP A 268 -24.13 9.13 1.12
C ASP A 268 -23.67 8.68 -0.27
N GLU A 269 -24.00 7.44 -0.67
CA GLU A 269 -23.48 6.78 -1.88
C GLU A 269 -23.87 7.52 -3.18
N GLU A 270 -24.87 8.41 -3.09
CA GLU A 270 -25.40 9.21 -4.18
C GLU A 270 -24.92 10.67 -4.22
N LYS A 271 -24.19 11.14 -3.20
CA LYS A 271 -23.77 12.55 -3.13
C LYS A 271 -22.68 12.84 -4.16
N GLN A 272 -23.07 13.50 -5.25
CA GLN A 272 -22.16 13.91 -6.31
C GLN A 272 -21.43 15.21 -5.92
N HIS A 273 -20.11 15.17 -5.98
CA HIS A 273 -19.24 16.32 -5.75
C HIS A 273 -18.73 16.84 -7.10
N PHE A 274 -18.89 18.14 -7.33
CA PHE A 274 -18.37 18.81 -8.52
C PHE A 274 -17.00 19.41 -8.23
N ILE A 275 -15.97 18.92 -8.93
CA ILE A 275 -14.61 19.44 -8.86
C ILE A 275 -14.40 20.46 -9.99
N PRO A 276 -14.25 21.75 -9.65
CA PRO A 276 -14.03 22.80 -10.63
C PRO A 276 -12.72 22.62 -11.42
N PHE A 277 -12.79 22.72 -12.75
CA PHE A 277 -11.62 22.66 -13.62
C PHE A 277 -10.98 24.04 -13.81
N HIS A 278 -9.68 24.13 -13.57
CA HIS A 278 -8.89 25.34 -13.75
C HIS A 278 -7.90 25.15 -14.92
N PRO A 279 -8.10 25.82 -16.08
CA PRO A 279 -7.18 25.72 -17.21
C PRO A 279 -5.85 26.41 -16.92
N VAL A 280 -4.76 25.93 -17.55
CA VAL A 280 -3.48 26.63 -17.55
C VAL A 280 -3.60 27.88 -18.42
N MET A 281 -3.68 29.07 -17.80
CA MET A 281 -3.86 30.36 -18.49
C MET A 281 -2.55 30.95 -19.05
N ALA A 282 -1.39 30.52 -18.53
CA ALA A 282 -0.07 31.02 -18.93
C ALA A 282 0.81 29.89 -19.48
N GLU A 283 1.40 30.07 -20.67
CA GLU A 283 2.19 29.04 -21.38
C GLU A 283 3.46 28.58 -20.62
N ASN A 284 3.88 29.30 -19.57
CA ASN A 284 5.07 29.02 -18.75
C ASN A 284 4.77 28.44 -17.35
N ASP A 285 3.50 28.33 -16.94
CA ASP A 285 3.17 27.79 -15.61
C ASP A 285 3.19 26.24 -15.62
N SER A 286 3.91 25.64 -14.68
CA SER A 286 3.87 24.19 -14.44
C SER A 286 2.56 23.79 -13.75
N LEU A 287 2.11 22.54 -13.96
CA LEU A 287 0.92 22.00 -13.28
C LEU A 287 1.06 22.10 -11.76
N HIS A 288 2.27 21.89 -11.24
CA HIS A 288 2.57 22.03 -9.81
C HIS A 288 2.45 23.48 -9.30
N SER A 289 2.85 24.48 -10.08
CA SER A 289 2.66 25.88 -9.68
C SER A 289 1.19 26.27 -9.71
N LEU A 290 0.43 25.77 -10.70
CA LEU A 290 -1.00 25.99 -10.77
C LEU A 290 -1.74 25.34 -9.58
N LEU A 291 -1.35 24.12 -9.20
CA LEU A 291 -1.85 23.44 -8.00
C LEU A 291 -1.74 24.34 -6.76
N GLY A 292 -0.55 24.88 -6.49
CA GLY A 292 -0.32 25.78 -5.36
C GLY A 292 -1.18 27.06 -5.40
N LYS A 293 -1.37 27.65 -6.59
CA LYS A 293 -2.19 28.85 -6.78
C LYS A 293 -3.69 28.56 -6.58
N VAL A 294 -4.18 27.42 -7.07
CA VAL A 294 -5.59 27.01 -6.97
C VAL A 294 -5.93 26.57 -5.54
N THR A 295 -5.01 25.92 -4.82
CA THR A 295 -5.21 25.64 -3.39
C THR A 295 -5.30 26.92 -2.53
N ALA A 296 -4.67 28.01 -2.99
CA ALA A 296 -4.67 29.29 -2.29
C ALA A 296 -5.84 30.23 -2.70
N SER A 297 -6.43 30.04 -3.88
CA SER A 297 -7.51 30.89 -4.41
C SER A 297 -8.69 30.04 -4.89
N LYS A 298 -9.84 30.16 -4.22
CA LYS A 298 -11.10 29.57 -4.68
C LYS A 298 -11.62 30.38 -5.88
N GLY A 299 -11.14 30.03 -7.07
CA GLY A 299 -11.59 30.62 -8.33
C GLY A 299 -12.95 30.09 -8.76
N ASP A 300 -13.76 30.94 -9.39
CA ASP A 300 -15.04 30.57 -9.97
C ASP A 300 -14.79 29.86 -11.32
N SER A 301 -15.38 28.68 -11.50
CA SER A 301 -15.16 27.85 -12.69
C SER A 301 -16.38 27.95 -13.59
N GLY A 302 -16.18 28.40 -14.83
CA GLY A 302 -17.23 28.59 -15.84
C GLY A 302 -17.91 27.31 -16.32
N GLY A 303 -18.43 26.48 -15.41
CA GLY A 303 -19.24 25.29 -15.65
C GLY A 303 -18.51 24.03 -16.12
N GLN A 304 -17.17 24.04 -16.20
CA GLN A 304 -16.37 22.87 -16.58
C GLN A 304 -15.75 22.21 -15.34
N GLY A 305 -15.77 20.87 -15.29
CA GLY A 305 -15.32 20.14 -14.10
C GLY A 305 -15.54 18.64 -14.15
N LEU A 306 -15.18 17.98 -13.06
CA LEU A 306 -15.27 16.53 -12.86
C LEU A 306 -16.33 16.24 -11.79
N TRP A 307 -17.26 15.34 -12.08
CA TRP A 307 -18.25 14.84 -11.12
C TRP A 307 -17.76 13.53 -10.51
N VAL A 308 -17.58 13.52 -9.19
CA VAL A 308 -17.12 12.35 -8.45
C VAL A 308 -18.05 12.02 -7.28
N THR A 309 -18.22 10.74 -7.01
CA THR A 309 -18.80 10.23 -5.75
C THR A 309 -17.67 9.60 -4.96
N MET A 310 -17.62 9.82 -3.64
CA MET A 310 -16.57 9.28 -2.78
C MET A 310 -17.14 8.72 -1.49
N LYS A 311 -16.51 7.66 -1.00
CA LYS A 311 -16.89 7.00 0.24
C LYS A 311 -15.64 6.53 0.98
N MET A 312 -15.60 6.78 2.28
CA MET A 312 -14.52 6.30 3.14
C MET A 312 -14.84 4.86 3.55
N LEU A 313 -13.96 3.92 3.23
CA LEU A 313 -14.06 2.51 3.59
C LEU A 313 -13.00 2.17 4.63
N VAL A 314 -13.36 1.34 5.60
CA VAL A 314 -12.45 0.89 6.67
C VAL A 314 -12.09 -0.57 6.40
N GLY A 315 -10.82 -0.91 6.54
CA GLY A 315 -10.29 -2.26 6.38
C GLY A 315 -9.30 -2.40 5.22
N ASP A 316 -8.65 -3.56 5.17
CA ASP A 316 -7.78 -3.93 4.05
C ASP A 316 -8.61 -4.23 2.78
N MET A 317 -7.98 -4.22 1.61
CA MET A 317 -8.59 -4.52 0.32
C MET A 317 -9.37 -5.85 0.32
N SER A 318 -8.87 -6.86 1.03
CA SER A 318 -9.54 -8.16 1.16
C SER A 318 -10.85 -8.07 1.96
N GLN A 319 -10.85 -7.27 3.03
CA GLN A 319 -12.03 -7.02 3.86
C GLN A 319 -13.04 -6.14 3.12
N ILE A 320 -12.57 -5.05 2.50
CA ILE A 320 -13.42 -4.13 1.72
C ILE A 320 -14.17 -4.85 0.60
N ARG A 321 -13.52 -5.79 -0.09
CA ARG A 321 -14.18 -6.59 -1.14
C ARG A 321 -15.24 -7.54 -0.59
N LYS A 322 -15.10 -7.99 0.67
CA LYS A 322 -16.07 -8.87 1.34
C LYS A 322 -17.25 -8.07 1.90
N ASP A 323 -16.97 -6.91 2.48
CA ASP A 323 -17.96 -6.07 3.16
C ASP A 323 -18.74 -5.18 2.18
N TYR A 324 -18.11 -4.76 1.07
CA TYR A 324 -18.70 -3.89 0.04
C TYR A 324 -18.54 -4.46 -1.39
N PRO A 325 -19.02 -5.69 -1.68
CA PRO A 325 -18.88 -6.31 -2.99
C PRO A 325 -19.62 -5.54 -4.11
N HIS A 326 -20.64 -4.73 -3.77
CA HIS A 326 -21.36 -3.88 -4.72
C HIS A 326 -20.56 -2.65 -5.18
N LEU A 327 -19.62 -2.18 -4.36
CA LEU A 327 -18.79 -1.00 -4.67
C LEU A 327 -17.46 -1.39 -5.29
N VAL A 328 -16.81 -2.42 -4.71
CA VAL A 328 -15.45 -2.84 -5.04
C VAL A 328 -15.49 -4.27 -5.59
N ASP A 329 -15.31 -4.37 -6.90
CA ASP A 329 -15.17 -5.65 -7.60
C ASP A 329 -13.69 -5.94 -7.87
N ARG A 330 -13.37 -7.15 -8.37
CA ARG A 330 -12.01 -7.54 -8.79
C ARG A 330 -11.45 -6.65 -9.91
N THR A 331 -12.32 -6.00 -10.67
CA THR A 331 -11.96 -5.09 -11.76
C THR A 331 -11.73 -3.64 -11.30
N THR A 332 -12.03 -3.31 -10.04
CA THR A 332 -11.79 -1.98 -9.48
C THR A 332 -10.29 -1.71 -9.36
N VAL A 333 -9.87 -0.54 -9.83
CA VAL A 333 -8.46 -0.14 -9.82
C VAL A 333 -8.04 0.23 -8.38
N VAL A 334 -6.88 -0.25 -7.98
CA VAL A 334 -6.30 0.03 -6.66
C VAL A 334 -5.11 0.96 -6.83
N ALA A 335 -5.17 2.13 -6.19
CA ALA A 335 -4.07 3.09 -6.13
C ALA A 335 -3.51 3.11 -4.70
N ARG A 336 -2.30 2.58 -4.52
CA ARG A 336 -1.69 2.50 -3.17
C ARG A 336 -1.15 3.86 -2.73
N LYS A 337 -0.98 4.03 -1.43
CA LYS A 337 -0.22 5.15 -0.86
C LYS A 337 1.24 5.10 -1.31
N LEU A 338 1.84 6.26 -1.60
CA LEU A 338 3.28 6.43 -1.78
C LEU A 338 3.94 6.30 -0.41
N GLY A 339 4.71 5.24 -0.20
CA GLY A 339 5.21 4.84 1.12
C GLY A 339 4.37 3.72 1.75
N PHE A 340 4.74 3.37 2.98
CA PHE A 340 4.07 2.31 3.74
C PHE A 340 2.92 2.87 4.60
N PRO A 341 1.89 2.05 4.87
CA PRO A 341 0.97 2.30 5.99
C PRO A 341 1.73 2.22 7.32
N GLU A 342 1.13 2.76 8.38
CA GLU A 342 1.70 2.65 9.74
C GLU A 342 1.94 1.21 10.14
N ILE A 343 1.02 0.30 9.81
CA ILE A 343 1.10 -1.12 10.10
C ILE A 343 1.21 -1.93 8.80
N ILE A 344 2.33 -2.64 8.64
CA ILE A 344 2.60 -3.60 7.57
C ILE A 344 2.29 -4.99 8.14
N MET A 345 1.31 -5.67 7.55
CA MET A 345 0.95 -7.01 8.01
C MET A 345 2.07 -8.01 7.70
N PRO A 346 2.40 -8.93 8.63
CA PRO A 346 3.38 -9.99 8.37
C PRO A 346 3.00 -10.78 7.12
N GLY A 347 3.95 -10.94 6.18
CA GLY A 347 3.72 -11.60 4.89
C GLY A 347 3.28 -10.70 3.73
N ASP A 348 3.06 -9.38 3.95
CA ASP A 348 2.84 -8.45 2.83
C ASP A 348 4.14 -8.20 2.05
N ILE A 349 4.19 -8.68 0.81
CA ILE A 349 5.33 -8.51 -0.08
C ILE A 349 5.05 -7.33 -1.00
N ARG A 350 5.74 -6.22 -0.75
CA ARG A 350 5.66 -5.01 -1.57
C ARG A 350 7.03 -4.66 -2.10
N ASN A 351 7.10 -4.35 -3.39
CA ASN A 351 8.33 -3.91 -4.06
C ASN A 351 8.00 -2.89 -5.15
N ASP A 352 7.57 -1.71 -4.73
CA ASP A 352 7.25 -0.61 -5.63
C ASP A 352 8.40 0.41 -5.60
N ILE A 353 8.98 0.73 -6.76
CA ILE A 353 9.98 1.81 -6.87
C ILE A 353 9.34 2.98 -7.61
N TYR A 354 9.22 4.10 -6.93
CA TYR A 354 8.72 5.34 -7.53
C TYR A 354 9.86 6.24 -7.96
N VAL A 355 9.77 6.74 -9.19
CA VAL A 355 10.73 7.66 -9.79
C VAL A 355 9.97 8.89 -10.24
N THR A 356 10.31 10.04 -9.65
CA THR A 356 9.71 11.33 -9.96
C THR A 356 10.69 12.16 -10.77
N LEU A 357 10.26 12.60 -11.96
CA LEU A 357 11.01 13.56 -12.76
C LEU A 357 10.77 14.96 -12.19
N THR A 358 11.74 15.56 -11.50
CA THR A 358 11.49 16.82 -10.78
C THR A 358 11.69 18.02 -11.71
N MET A 359 12.93 18.28 -12.12
CA MET A 359 13.27 19.41 -12.98
C MET A 359 14.48 19.10 -13.87
N GLY A 360 14.63 19.88 -14.94
CA GLY A 360 15.86 19.94 -15.72
C GLY A 360 16.22 21.36 -16.08
N ASP A 361 17.49 21.59 -16.43
CA ASP A 361 18.02 22.84 -16.94
C ASP A 361 18.84 22.52 -18.20
N PHE A 362 18.35 22.94 -19.36
CA PHE A 362 18.98 22.68 -20.65
C PHE A 362 19.16 23.99 -21.41
N ASP A 363 20.41 24.45 -21.50
CA ASP A 363 20.72 25.69 -22.20
C ASP A 363 21.08 25.43 -23.68
N LYS A 364 20.63 26.32 -24.56
CA LYS A 364 20.93 26.31 -26.00
C LYS A 364 21.68 27.57 -26.39
N TYR A 365 22.99 27.55 -26.18
CA TYR A 365 23.91 28.69 -26.39
C TYR A 365 23.88 29.32 -27.79
N ASN A 366 23.52 28.57 -28.84
CA ASN A 366 23.67 29.01 -30.24
C ASN A 366 22.38 29.53 -30.91
N LYS A 367 21.22 29.59 -30.22
CA LYS A 367 19.95 30.10 -30.80
C LYS A 367 19.14 30.88 -29.77
N THR A 368 18.38 31.89 -30.23
CA THR A 368 17.50 32.72 -29.38
C THR A 368 16.31 31.94 -28.78
N THR A 369 15.88 30.83 -29.41
CA THR A 369 14.75 30.00 -28.97
C THR A 369 15.22 28.78 -28.17
N GLN A 370 14.62 28.58 -27.00
CA GLN A 370 14.87 27.42 -26.14
C GLN A 370 14.39 26.10 -26.77
N ARG A 371 14.85 24.96 -26.24
CA ARG A 371 14.42 23.63 -26.72
C ARG A 371 13.12 23.23 -26.04
N ASN A 372 12.18 22.66 -26.79
CA ASN A 372 11.12 21.84 -26.22
C ASN A 372 11.73 20.48 -25.89
N VAL A 373 11.95 20.20 -24.61
CA VAL A 373 12.66 19.01 -24.14
C VAL A 373 11.67 17.92 -23.77
N GLU A 374 11.75 16.78 -24.46
CA GLU A 374 11.08 15.52 -24.09
C GLU A 374 12.10 14.62 -23.41
N VAL A 375 11.76 14.11 -22.22
CA VAL A 375 12.52 13.08 -21.53
C VAL A 375 11.91 11.73 -21.88
N ILE A 376 12.74 10.84 -22.39
CA ILE A 376 12.38 9.45 -22.67
C ILE A 376 13.03 8.58 -21.60
N MET A 377 12.22 7.97 -20.74
CA MET A 377 12.70 7.04 -19.71
C MET A 377 12.47 5.60 -20.17
N CYS A 378 13.49 4.77 -20.00
CA CYS A 378 13.40 3.32 -20.22
C CYS A 378 14.18 2.58 -19.13
N VAL A 379 13.72 1.38 -18.78
CA VAL A 379 14.43 0.46 -17.90
C VAL A 379 15.28 -0.44 -18.79
N CYS A 380 16.58 -0.51 -18.52
CA CYS A 380 17.52 -1.31 -19.30
C CYS A 380 18.23 -2.33 -18.42
N ASP A 381 18.66 -3.44 -19.01
CA ASP A 381 19.57 -4.40 -18.39
C ASP A 381 21.05 -3.97 -18.50
N GLU A 382 21.95 -4.75 -17.91
CA GLU A 382 23.41 -4.56 -17.97
C GLU A 382 23.97 -4.45 -19.40
N GLU A 383 23.31 -5.09 -20.37
CA GLU A 383 23.70 -5.06 -21.79
C GLU A 383 23.16 -3.81 -22.53
N GLY A 384 22.27 -3.04 -21.91
CA GLY A 384 21.65 -1.84 -22.47
C GLY A 384 20.36 -2.09 -23.26
N LYS A 385 19.83 -3.31 -23.20
CA LYS A 385 18.56 -3.71 -23.81
C LYS A 385 17.39 -3.26 -22.93
N VAL A 386 16.36 -2.72 -23.57
CA VAL A 386 15.17 -2.21 -22.88
C VAL A 386 14.30 -3.37 -22.42
N ILE A 387 13.94 -3.38 -21.13
CA ILE A 387 13.00 -4.33 -20.55
C ILE A 387 11.57 -3.93 -20.95
N PRO A 388 10.80 -4.83 -21.59
CA PRO A 388 9.46 -4.51 -22.01
C PRO A 388 8.51 -4.38 -20.82
N ASN A 389 7.57 -3.43 -20.88
CA ASN A 389 6.49 -3.28 -19.89
C ASN A 389 6.97 -3.13 -18.44
N ALA A 390 8.06 -2.39 -18.22
CA ALA A 390 8.64 -2.19 -16.89
C ALA A 390 8.16 -0.92 -16.18
N ILE A 391 7.45 -0.02 -16.87
CA ILE A 391 7.08 1.29 -16.34
C ILE A 391 5.56 1.44 -16.29
N CYS A 392 5.03 1.82 -15.13
CA CYS A 392 3.64 2.16 -14.93
C CYS A 392 3.49 3.67 -14.70
N LEU A 393 2.70 4.33 -15.54
CA LEU A 393 2.35 5.76 -15.43
C LEU A 393 1.45 6.07 -14.23
N GLY A 394 0.65 5.08 -13.83
CA GLY A 394 -0.36 5.20 -12.80
C GLY A 394 -1.13 3.89 -12.64
N ALA A 395 -1.93 3.81 -11.59
CA ALA A 395 -2.87 2.72 -11.37
C ALA A 395 -3.92 2.72 -12.49
N GLY A 396 -4.26 1.52 -13.00
CA GLY A 396 -5.31 1.33 -14.01
C GLY A 396 -4.85 1.38 -15.47
N ASP A 397 -3.61 1.80 -15.75
CA ASP A 397 -3.04 1.74 -17.10
C ASP A 397 -2.13 0.51 -17.28
N LYS A 398 -1.95 0.10 -18.53
CA LYS A 398 -1.05 -1.01 -18.87
C LYS A 398 0.41 -0.54 -18.75
N PRO A 399 1.30 -1.41 -18.25
CA PRO A 399 2.72 -1.09 -18.19
C PRO A 399 3.28 -0.85 -19.60
N VAL A 400 4.21 0.09 -19.71
CA VAL A 400 4.87 0.50 -20.95
C VAL A 400 6.38 0.28 -20.86
N SER A 401 7.03 0.05 -21.99
CA SER A 401 8.49 -0.13 -22.08
C SER A 401 9.25 1.20 -22.09
N GLU A 402 8.64 2.23 -22.68
CA GLU A 402 9.20 3.57 -22.81
C GLU A 402 8.19 4.60 -22.32
N TYR A 403 8.65 5.46 -21.44
CA TYR A 403 7.90 6.61 -20.97
C TYR A 403 8.36 7.88 -21.68
N ARG A 404 7.42 8.79 -21.97
CA ARG A 404 7.69 10.11 -22.56
C ARG A 404 7.07 11.21 -21.70
N SER A 405 7.87 12.19 -21.29
CA SER A 405 7.42 13.27 -20.42
C SER A 405 6.47 14.26 -21.10
N VAL A 406 5.80 15.07 -20.28
CA VAL A 406 5.10 16.27 -20.75
C VAL A 406 6.09 17.28 -21.35
N LEU A 407 5.65 17.97 -22.40
CA LEU A 407 6.39 19.02 -23.09
C LEU A 407 5.93 20.40 -22.62
N TYR A 408 6.91 21.19 -22.17
CA TYR A 408 6.76 22.62 -21.95
C TYR A 408 7.38 23.39 -23.12
N TYR A 409 6.61 24.32 -23.69
CA TYR A 409 7.01 25.02 -24.90
C TYR A 409 8.05 26.10 -24.59
N GLN A 410 9.25 25.97 -25.17
CA GLN A 410 10.37 26.91 -25.04
C GLN A 410 10.75 27.28 -23.59
N VAL A 411 10.51 26.39 -22.64
CA VAL A 411 10.90 26.57 -21.24
C VAL A 411 12.30 26.02 -21.02
N LYS A 412 13.24 26.87 -20.58
CA LYS A 412 14.62 26.47 -20.26
C LYS A 412 14.69 25.49 -19.10
N GLN A 413 13.89 25.74 -18.06
CA GLN A 413 13.85 24.94 -16.83
C GLN A 413 12.50 24.24 -16.66
N PRO A 414 12.22 23.17 -17.43
CA PRO A 414 10.98 22.43 -17.27
C PRO A 414 10.91 21.78 -15.89
N ARG A 415 9.75 21.92 -15.22
CA ARG A 415 9.41 21.23 -13.98
C ARG A 415 8.31 20.22 -14.28
N TRP A 416 8.67 18.95 -14.42
CA TRP A 416 7.71 17.91 -14.75
C TRP A 416 6.86 17.54 -13.54
N MET A 417 7.51 17.23 -12.41
CA MET A 417 6.87 16.68 -11.21
C MET A 417 5.96 15.47 -11.54
N GLU A 418 6.42 14.62 -12.48
CA GLU A 418 5.71 13.42 -12.92
C GLU A 418 6.30 12.22 -12.19
N THR A 419 5.47 11.53 -11.38
CA THR A 419 5.84 10.32 -10.63
C THR A 419 5.44 9.07 -11.41
N LEU A 420 6.40 8.16 -11.57
CA LEU A 420 6.28 6.91 -12.32
C LEU A 420 6.60 5.75 -11.40
N LYS A 421 5.95 4.61 -11.60
CA LYS A 421 6.29 3.36 -10.91
C LYS A 421 7.11 2.45 -11.82
N VAL A 422 8.23 1.95 -11.32
CA VAL A 422 9.05 0.92 -11.98
C VAL A 422 8.63 -0.43 -11.42
N ALA A 423 7.99 -1.24 -12.26
CA ALA A 423 7.47 -2.56 -11.93
C ALA A 423 8.39 -3.62 -12.54
N VAL A 424 9.41 -4.02 -11.80
CA VAL A 424 10.38 -5.04 -12.21
C VAL A 424 10.49 -6.11 -11.12
N PRO A 425 10.61 -7.41 -11.49
CA PRO A 425 10.86 -8.46 -10.52
C PRO A 425 12.09 -8.18 -9.66
N ILE A 426 12.04 -8.56 -8.38
CA ILE A 426 13.12 -8.32 -7.41
C ILE A 426 14.44 -8.96 -7.86
N GLU A 427 14.37 -10.11 -8.54
CA GLU A 427 15.52 -10.88 -9.01
C GLU A 427 16.36 -10.10 -10.04
N ASP A 428 15.70 -9.32 -10.90
CA ASP A 428 16.35 -8.56 -11.96
C ASP A 428 16.88 -7.20 -11.46
N MET A 429 16.49 -6.74 -10.27
CA MET A 429 16.83 -5.41 -9.73
C MET A 429 18.34 -5.12 -9.69
N GLN A 430 19.17 -6.15 -9.52
CA GLN A 430 20.63 -6.00 -9.45
C GLN A 430 21.25 -5.64 -10.81
N ARG A 431 20.59 -6.06 -11.90
CA ARG A 431 21.11 -6.00 -13.27
C ARG A 431 20.48 -4.88 -14.09
N ILE A 432 19.71 -4.01 -13.46
CA ILE A 432 18.95 -2.97 -14.17
C ILE A 432 19.40 -1.57 -13.80
N HIS A 433 19.25 -0.68 -14.77
CA HIS A 433 19.40 0.75 -14.58
C HIS A 433 18.33 1.51 -15.36
N LEU A 434 18.05 2.73 -14.90
CA LEU A 434 17.17 3.64 -15.60
C LEU A 434 18.00 4.49 -16.55
N ARG A 435 17.52 4.59 -17.79
CA ARG A 435 18.11 5.41 -18.84
C ARG A 435 17.14 6.53 -19.22
N PHE A 436 17.65 7.76 -19.24
CA PHE A 436 16.94 8.99 -19.59
C PHE A 436 17.56 9.62 -20.82
N MET A 437 16.86 9.58 -21.95
CA MET A 437 17.28 10.22 -23.19
C MET A 437 16.57 11.56 -23.35
N PHE A 438 17.30 12.61 -23.74
CA PHE A 438 16.73 13.93 -23.99
C PHE A 438 16.61 14.18 -25.49
N ARG A 439 15.39 14.46 -25.93
CA ARG A 439 15.06 14.75 -27.33
C ARG A 439 14.45 16.15 -27.44
N HIS A 440 14.86 16.89 -28.47
CA HIS A 440 14.14 18.10 -28.85
C HIS A 440 12.90 17.70 -29.65
N ARG A 441 11.77 18.35 -29.38
CA ARG A 441 10.56 18.20 -30.19
C ARG A 441 10.28 19.47 -30.97
N SER A 442 10.09 19.34 -32.28
CA SER A 442 9.79 20.45 -33.18
C SER A 442 8.29 20.57 -33.42
N SER A 443 7.77 21.77 -33.67
CA SER A 443 6.36 21.96 -34.08
C SER A 443 6.06 21.32 -35.43
N GLN A 444 7.09 21.16 -36.27
CA GLN A 444 7.00 20.61 -37.62
C GLN A 444 7.41 19.14 -37.64
N GLU A 445 6.53 18.25 -38.12
CA GLU A 445 6.76 16.79 -38.08
C GLU A 445 7.99 16.35 -38.89
N SER A 446 8.27 16.99 -40.03
CA SER A 446 9.43 16.67 -40.87
C SER A 446 10.77 17.02 -40.21
N LYS A 447 10.80 18.09 -39.39
CA LYS A 447 11.99 18.46 -38.61
C LYS A 447 12.13 17.54 -37.41
N ASP A 448 11.02 17.26 -36.73
CA ASP A 448 10.94 16.39 -35.55
C ASP A 448 11.44 14.97 -35.84
N LYS A 449 11.05 14.36 -36.96
CA LYS A 449 11.52 13.02 -37.37
C LYS A 449 13.02 12.95 -37.63
N GLY A 450 13.65 14.07 -37.98
CA GLY A 450 15.10 14.16 -38.20
C GLY A 450 15.90 14.48 -36.94
N GLU A 451 15.24 14.82 -35.83
CA GLU A 451 15.91 15.19 -34.59
C GLU A 451 16.39 13.95 -33.83
N LYS A 452 17.70 13.89 -33.59
CA LYS A 452 18.33 12.85 -32.77
C LYS A 452 18.33 13.25 -31.30
N ASN A 453 18.48 12.25 -30.44
CA ASN A 453 18.67 12.47 -29.00
C ASN A 453 19.99 13.23 -28.80
N PHE A 454 19.96 14.29 -27.99
CA PHE A 454 21.10 15.21 -27.87
C PHE A 454 21.88 15.03 -26.57
N ALA A 455 21.27 14.41 -25.56
CA ALA A 455 21.88 14.12 -24.28
C ALA A 455 21.24 12.89 -23.65
N MET A 456 21.94 12.32 -22.66
CA MET A 456 21.60 11.08 -21.97
C MET A 456 22.00 11.18 -20.49
N ALA A 457 21.21 10.64 -19.59
CA ALA A 457 21.56 10.43 -18.18
C ALA A 457 21.11 9.03 -17.75
N TYR A 458 21.75 8.45 -16.74
CA TYR A 458 21.33 7.16 -16.21
C TYR A 458 21.53 7.08 -14.70
N VAL A 459 20.85 6.13 -14.07
CA VAL A 459 21.05 5.80 -12.66
C VAL A 459 20.85 4.29 -12.44
N LYS A 460 21.74 3.66 -11.68
CA LYS A 460 21.56 2.26 -11.24
C LYS A 460 20.61 2.23 -10.04
N LEU A 461 19.67 1.30 -10.03
CA LEU A 461 18.70 1.17 -8.93
C LEU A 461 19.30 0.46 -7.71
N MET A 462 20.33 -0.35 -7.92
CA MET A 462 21.12 -0.97 -6.85
C MET A 462 22.57 -0.49 -6.93
N LYS A 463 23.17 -0.27 -5.76
CA LYS A 463 24.60 0.02 -5.60
C LYS A 463 25.40 -1.28 -5.69
N GLU A 464 26.71 -1.18 -5.89
CA GLU A 464 27.63 -2.33 -5.94
C GLU A 464 27.65 -3.11 -4.61
N ASP A 465 27.36 -2.44 -3.49
CA ASP A 465 27.24 -3.05 -2.16
C ASP A 465 25.96 -3.91 -1.99
N GLY A 466 25.07 -3.91 -2.98
CA GLY A 466 23.80 -4.65 -2.97
C GLY A 466 22.65 -3.94 -2.25
N THR A 467 22.86 -2.72 -1.74
CA THR A 467 21.78 -1.85 -1.24
C THR A 467 21.06 -1.14 -2.38
N THR A 468 19.82 -0.75 -2.15
CA THR A 468 19.07 0.07 -3.12
C THR A 468 19.54 1.52 -3.13
N LEU A 469 19.20 2.24 -4.19
CA LEU A 469 19.37 3.68 -4.27
C LEU A 469 18.65 4.35 -3.08
N GLN A 470 19.33 5.31 -2.44
CA GLN A 470 18.77 6.03 -1.29
C GLN A 470 17.57 6.88 -1.73
N ASP A 471 16.54 6.94 -0.89
CA ASP A 471 15.41 7.83 -1.14
C ASP A 471 15.82 9.30 -1.13
N GLY A 472 15.16 10.09 -1.97
CA GLY A 472 15.36 11.55 -2.03
C GLY A 472 15.66 12.06 -3.41
N SER A 473 16.31 13.23 -3.49
CA SER A 473 16.61 13.91 -4.75
C SER A 473 18.03 13.59 -5.23
N HIS A 474 18.15 13.14 -6.48
CA HIS A 474 19.42 12.85 -7.13
C HIS A 474 19.63 13.79 -8.32
N GLU A 475 20.78 14.47 -8.32
CA GLU A 475 21.24 15.24 -9.47
C GLU A 475 22.11 14.36 -10.36
N LEU A 476 21.57 14.02 -11.54
CA LEU A 476 22.22 13.13 -12.49
C LEU A 476 23.16 13.89 -13.41
N ILE A 477 24.23 13.21 -13.82
CA ILE A 477 25.18 13.75 -14.78
C ILE A 477 24.63 13.60 -16.20
N VAL A 478 24.54 14.72 -16.92
CA VAL A 478 24.08 14.73 -18.30
C VAL A 478 25.26 14.47 -19.25
N LEU A 479 25.22 13.34 -19.93
CA LEU A 479 26.20 12.88 -20.92
C LEU A 479 25.78 13.29 -22.34
N LYS A 480 26.74 13.72 -23.15
CA LYS A 480 26.56 14.10 -24.56
C LYS A 480 27.51 13.32 -25.45
N GLY A 481 27.00 12.82 -26.57
CA GLY A 481 27.81 12.13 -27.58
C GLY A 481 26.97 11.67 -28.77
N ASP A 482 27.48 10.69 -29.51
CA ASP A 482 26.74 10.08 -30.61
C ASP A 482 25.60 9.20 -30.09
N SER A 483 24.43 9.25 -30.74
CA SER A 483 23.24 8.48 -30.35
C SER A 483 23.50 6.98 -30.13
N LYS A 484 24.34 6.36 -30.98
CA LYS A 484 24.69 4.93 -30.85
C LYS A 484 25.51 4.64 -29.59
N LYS A 485 26.41 5.55 -29.22
CA LYS A 485 27.24 5.42 -28.01
C LYS A 485 26.46 5.72 -26.74
N MET A 486 25.42 6.56 -26.84
CA MET A 486 24.52 6.86 -25.73
C MET A 486 23.58 5.68 -25.41
N GLU A 487 23.40 4.76 -26.36
CA GLU A 487 22.63 3.52 -26.17
C GLU A 487 23.49 2.36 -25.65
N ASP A 488 24.81 2.44 -25.80
CA ASP A 488 25.77 1.41 -25.39
C ASP A 488 26.04 1.44 -23.87
N ALA A 489 25.56 0.43 -23.16
CA ALA A 489 25.71 0.31 -21.71
C ALA A 489 27.17 0.24 -21.26
N GLY A 490 28.05 -0.41 -22.02
CA GLY A 490 29.47 -0.48 -21.69
C GLY A 490 30.14 0.90 -21.67
N ALA A 491 29.66 1.82 -22.49
CA ALA A 491 30.24 3.17 -22.61
C ALA A 491 29.84 4.09 -21.46
N TYR A 492 28.58 4.06 -20.99
CA TYR A 492 28.13 4.96 -19.91
C TYR A 492 28.17 4.33 -18.52
N LEU A 493 27.99 3.01 -18.34
CA LEU A 493 27.94 2.40 -16.99
C LEU A 493 29.26 2.50 -16.22
N THR A 494 30.37 2.72 -16.91
CA THR A 494 31.71 2.94 -16.34
C THR A 494 31.90 4.36 -15.79
N LEU A 495 31.02 5.29 -16.15
CA LEU A 495 31.05 6.67 -15.68
C LEU A 495 30.29 6.79 -14.33
N PRO A 496 30.45 7.89 -13.59
CA PRO A 496 29.58 8.16 -12.44
C PRO A 496 28.18 8.59 -12.91
N SER A 497 27.14 8.11 -12.22
CA SER A 497 25.73 8.44 -12.51
C SER A 497 25.25 9.76 -11.86
N CYS A 498 25.70 10.05 -10.64
CA CYS A 498 25.26 11.20 -9.83
C CYS A 498 26.41 12.18 -9.54
N ARG A 499 26.10 13.48 -9.50
CA ARG A 499 27.10 14.53 -9.19
C ARG A 499 27.76 14.38 -7.82
N GLN A 500 26.99 13.96 -6.81
CA GLN A 500 27.50 13.72 -5.43
C GLN A 500 28.66 12.71 -5.38
N HIS A 501 28.72 11.77 -6.33
CA HIS A 501 29.79 10.76 -6.39
C HIS A 501 31.12 11.32 -6.92
N VAL A 502 31.11 12.51 -7.52
CA VAL A 502 32.28 13.22 -8.05
C VAL A 502 32.96 14.06 -6.98
N GLU A 503 32.20 14.59 -6.01
CA GLU A 503 32.74 15.45 -4.94
C GLU A 503 33.46 14.67 -3.83
N ASN A 504 33.04 13.42 -3.54
CA ASN A 504 33.68 12.58 -2.52
C ASN A 504 35.08 12.04 -2.92
N LYS A 505 35.46 12.09 -4.20
CA LYS A 505 36.85 11.84 -4.61
C LYS A 505 37.59 13.18 -4.73
N GLY A 506 37.97 13.71 -3.58
CA GLY A 506 38.78 14.92 -3.49
C GLY A 506 40.02 14.89 -4.40
N LEU A 507 40.12 15.93 -5.25
CA LEU A 507 41.36 16.59 -5.62
C LEU A 507 42.55 15.72 -6.10
N THR A 508 42.43 14.94 -7.17
CA THR A 508 43.61 14.57 -8.01
C THR A 508 43.33 14.15 -9.47
N LEU A 509 42.12 14.30 -10.02
CA LEU A 509 41.91 14.03 -11.47
C LEU A 509 41.84 15.32 -12.29
N SER A 510 43.05 15.82 -12.53
CA SER A 510 43.49 16.54 -13.72
C SER A 510 42.62 16.24 -14.95
N ARG A 511 41.85 17.24 -15.41
CA ARG A 511 41.55 17.64 -16.81
C ARG A 511 41.31 16.58 -17.91
N SER A 512 41.11 15.31 -17.59
CA SER A 512 41.24 14.19 -18.55
C SER A 512 40.04 13.23 -18.58
N ALA A 513 38.97 13.50 -17.83
CA ALA A 513 37.73 12.71 -17.89
C ALA A 513 36.76 13.16 -19.01
N SER A 514 37.24 13.89 -20.02
CA SER A 514 36.38 14.54 -21.03
C SER A 514 35.94 13.63 -22.18
N SER A 515 36.40 12.37 -22.27
CA SER A 515 36.00 11.48 -23.38
C SER A 515 36.26 9.98 -23.15
N VAL A 516 36.05 9.45 -21.94
CA VAL A 516 36.11 7.98 -21.76
C VAL A 516 34.88 7.35 -22.43
N GLY A 517 35.08 6.44 -23.38
CA GLY A 517 33.98 5.79 -24.12
C GLY A 517 33.36 6.60 -25.26
N GLY A 518 33.87 7.80 -25.57
CA GLY A 518 33.30 8.68 -26.61
C GLY A 518 32.03 9.43 -26.19
N LEU A 519 31.74 9.47 -24.89
CA LEU A 519 30.75 10.35 -24.27
C LEU A 519 31.47 11.46 -23.51
N SER A 520 30.92 12.67 -23.56
CA SER A 520 31.42 13.85 -22.86
C SER A 520 30.44 14.27 -21.77
N VAL A 521 30.97 14.64 -20.59
CA VAL A 521 30.15 15.12 -19.48
C VAL A 521 29.78 16.58 -19.71
N SER A 522 28.48 16.89 -19.71
CA SER A 522 27.97 18.25 -19.77
C SER A 522 27.96 18.85 -18.36
N THR A 523 28.83 19.82 -18.08
CA THR A 523 28.84 20.53 -16.79
C THR A 523 27.74 21.59 -16.68
N ARG A 524 27.08 21.92 -17.79
CA ARG A 524 26.13 23.05 -17.88
C ARG A 524 24.66 22.66 -17.87
N ASP A 525 24.36 21.41 -18.23
CA ASP A 525 23.00 20.92 -18.18
C ASP A 525 22.82 20.20 -16.84
N ALA A 526 21.67 20.39 -16.21
CA ALA A 526 21.34 19.74 -14.95
C ALA A 526 20.04 18.95 -15.12
N PHE A 527 19.97 17.78 -14.51
CA PHE A 527 18.77 16.97 -14.48
C PHE A 527 18.62 16.34 -13.11
N SER A 528 17.47 16.57 -12.49
CA SER A 528 17.17 16.09 -11.15
C SER A 528 15.99 15.12 -11.21
N ILE A 529 16.16 14.01 -10.50
CA ILE A 529 15.09 13.04 -10.25
C ILE A 529 14.92 12.89 -8.75
N SER A 530 13.77 12.41 -8.32
CA SER A 530 13.58 11.94 -6.96
C SER A 530 13.16 10.48 -6.96
N THR A 531 13.76 9.66 -6.09
CA THR A 531 13.38 8.25 -5.94
C THR A 531 12.80 7.98 -4.57
N LEU A 532 11.84 7.06 -4.53
CA LEU A 532 11.20 6.55 -3.33
C LEU A 532 11.01 5.04 -3.49
N VAL A 533 11.76 4.25 -2.74
CA VAL A 533 11.74 2.79 -2.77
C VAL A 533 10.83 2.27 -1.66
N CYS A 534 9.70 1.70 -2.03
CA CYS A 534 8.75 1.05 -1.13
C CYS A 534 8.92 -0.47 -1.25
N SER A 535 9.97 -1.01 -0.62
CA SER A 535 10.28 -2.45 -0.63
C SER A 535 10.31 -3.04 0.78
N THR A 536 9.65 -4.18 0.96
CA THR A 536 9.77 -5.04 2.16
C THR A 536 10.84 -6.11 2.00
N LYS A 537 11.58 -6.12 0.88
CA LYS A 537 12.66 -7.09 0.61
C LYS A 537 14.01 -6.48 0.28
N LEU A 538 14.05 -5.22 -0.13
CA LEU A 538 15.28 -4.50 -0.47
C LEU A 538 15.49 -3.30 0.47
N THR A 539 16.50 -3.39 1.33
CA THR A 539 16.89 -2.30 2.24
C THR A 539 17.85 -1.32 1.57
N GLN A 540 17.86 -0.08 2.07
CA GLN A 540 18.82 0.97 1.71
C GLN A 540 20.01 0.99 2.68
N ASN A 541 19.84 0.42 3.86
CA ASN A 541 20.84 0.39 4.91
C ASN A 541 21.81 -0.78 4.76
N VAL A 542 23.10 -0.45 4.81
CA VAL A 542 24.19 -1.44 4.68
C VAL A 542 24.23 -2.37 5.89
N GLY A 543 23.98 -1.86 7.10
CA GLY A 543 23.98 -2.66 8.32
C GLY A 543 22.84 -3.66 8.35
N LEU A 544 21.63 -3.23 7.99
CA LEU A 544 20.47 -4.12 7.89
C LEU A 544 20.65 -5.15 6.78
N LEU A 545 21.18 -4.77 5.62
CA LEU A 545 21.49 -5.72 4.55
C LEU A 545 22.56 -6.74 4.97
N GLY A 546 23.58 -6.27 5.68
CA GLY A 546 24.65 -7.09 6.24
C GLY A 546 24.11 -8.11 7.24
N LEU A 547 23.15 -7.72 8.07
CA LEU A 547 22.43 -8.62 8.97
C LEU A 547 21.57 -9.62 8.19
N LEU A 548 20.75 -9.18 7.23
CA LEU A 548 19.91 -10.09 6.44
C LEU A 548 20.73 -11.12 5.64
N LYS A 549 21.97 -10.77 5.26
CA LYS A 549 22.92 -11.64 4.57
C LYS A 549 24.07 -12.10 5.46
N TRP A 550 23.88 -12.15 6.78
CA TRP A 550 24.95 -12.42 7.74
C TRP A 550 25.71 -13.71 7.46
N ARG A 551 25.03 -14.76 6.99
CA ARG A 551 25.63 -16.05 6.60
C ARG A 551 26.68 -15.95 5.49
N MET A 552 26.59 -14.92 4.63
CA MET A 552 27.56 -14.71 3.54
C MET A 552 28.87 -14.07 4.03
N LYS A 553 28.82 -13.33 5.14
CA LYS A 553 29.97 -12.62 5.73
C LYS A 553 29.89 -12.65 7.27
N PRO A 554 30.13 -13.82 7.90
CA PRO A 554 29.99 -13.98 9.35
C PRO A 554 31.02 -13.14 10.15
N GLU A 555 32.14 -12.77 9.53
CA GLU A 555 33.20 -11.96 10.15
C GLU A 555 32.76 -10.52 10.49
N LEU A 556 31.72 -10.01 9.81
CA LEU A 556 31.20 -8.64 10.01
C LEU A 556 29.97 -8.60 10.93
N LEU A 557 29.61 -9.73 11.55
CA LEU A 557 28.36 -9.87 12.31
C LEU A 557 28.29 -8.91 13.49
N GLN A 558 29.35 -8.81 14.29
CA GLN A 558 29.40 -7.91 15.44
C GLN A 558 29.22 -6.44 15.05
N GLU A 559 29.92 -6.00 13.98
CA GLU A 559 29.80 -4.63 13.46
C GLU A 559 28.39 -4.35 12.90
N ASN A 560 27.77 -5.34 12.25
CA ASN A 560 26.40 -5.21 11.74
C ASN A 560 25.36 -5.14 12.87
N LEU A 561 25.54 -5.88 13.96
CA LEU A 561 24.68 -5.83 15.15
C LEU A 561 24.80 -4.49 15.88
N GLU A 562 26.00 -3.94 16.00
CA GLU A 562 26.20 -2.58 16.54
C GLU A 562 25.55 -1.51 15.65
N LYS A 563 25.67 -1.66 14.33
CA LYS A 563 25.00 -0.76 13.37
C LYS A 563 23.48 -0.87 13.45
N LEU A 564 22.92 -2.04 13.76
CA LEU A 564 21.47 -2.24 13.91
C LEU A 564 20.88 -1.36 15.02
N LYS A 565 21.63 -1.11 16.10
CA LYS A 565 21.22 -0.22 17.21
C LYS A 565 20.98 1.23 16.78
N ILE A 566 21.56 1.63 15.64
CA ILE A 566 21.52 3.02 15.12
C ILE A 566 20.51 3.14 13.96
N VAL A 567 19.94 2.03 13.48
CA VAL A 567 18.99 2.06 12.37
C VAL A 567 17.65 2.60 12.84
N ASP A 568 17.03 3.44 12.02
CA ASP A 568 15.70 3.98 12.30
C ASP A 568 14.66 2.86 12.45
N GLY A 569 13.85 2.90 13.52
CA GLY A 569 12.81 1.91 13.78
C GLY A 569 11.83 1.74 12.61
N GLU A 570 11.52 2.81 11.87
CA GLU A 570 10.70 2.75 10.66
C GLU A 570 11.30 1.87 9.56
N GLU A 571 12.63 1.78 9.45
CA GLU A 571 13.29 0.88 8.50
C GLU A 571 13.27 -0.56 9.00
N VAL A 572 13.52 -0.79 10.30
CA VAL A 572 13.46 -2.13 10.92
C VAL A 572 12.07 -2.74 10.77
N VAL A 573 11.01 -1.95 10.97
CA VAL A 573 9.61 -2.38 10.84
C VAL A 573 9.29 -2.94 9.45
N LYS A 574 9.87 -2.38 8.38
CA LYS A 574 9.67 -2.86 7.00
C LYS A 574 10.19 -4.27 6.78
N PHE A 575 11.21 -4.67 7.54
CA PHE A 575 11.88 -5.96 7.46
C PHE A 575 11.74 -6.76 8.75
N LEU A 576 10.73 -6.46 9.59
CA LEU A 576 10.67 -6.96 10.96
C LEU A 576 10.73 -8.49 11.00
N GLN A 577 9.97 -9.16 10.13
CA GLN A 577 9.98 -10.62 10.03
C GLN A 577 11.37 -11.16 9.69
N ASP A 578 11.97 -10.68 8.59
CA ASP A 578 13.28 -11.17 8.14
C ASP A 578 14.40 -10.80 9.15
N THR A 579 14.27 -9.67 9.84
CA THR A 579 15.21 -9.20 10.87
C THR A 579 15.12 -10.07 12.12
N LEU A 580 13.91 -10.34 12.64
CA LEU A 580 13.70 -11.23 13.77
C LEU A 580 14.15 -12.66 13.46
N ASP A 581 13.82 -13.17 12.27
CA ASP A 581 14.27 -14.48 11.82
C ASP A 581 15.80 -14.54 11.74
N ALA A 582 16.47 -13.49 11.24
CA ALA A 582 17.93 -13.42 11.23
C ALA A 582 18.51 -13.42 12.66
N LEU A 583 17.99 -12.57 13.56
CA LEU A 583 18.44 -12.47 14.95
C LEU A 583 18.25 -13.78 15.72
N PHE A 584 17.09 -14.43 15.58
CA PHE A 584 16.84 -15.73 16.23
C PHE A 584 17.71 -16.83 15.65
N ASN A 585 17.97 -16.84 14.34
CA ASN A 585 18.91 -17.79 13.75
C ASN A 585 20.34 -17.58 14.26
N ILE A 586 20.79 -16.32 14.44
CA ILE A 586 22.09 -15.99 15.03
C ILE A 586 22.18 -16.52 16.46
N MET A 587 21.15 -16.25 17.29
CA MET A 587 21.07 -16.73 18.68
C MET A 587 21.10 -18.27 18.77
N MET A 588 20.42 -18.96 17.84
CA MET A 588 20.41 -20.42 17.78
C MET A 588 21.75 -21.01 17.31
N GLU A 589 22.43 -20.38 16.34
CA GLU A 589 23.71 -20.86 15.80
C GLU A 589 24.91 -20.52 16.70
N HIS A 590 24.82 -19.46 17.52
CA HIS A 590 25.87 -19.01 18.44
C HIS A 590 25.57 -19.31 19.92
N SER A 591 24.75 -20.31 20.22
CA SER A 591 24.33 -20.72 21.59
C SER A 591 25.47 -21.14 22.54
N HIS A 592 26.73 -21.04 22.11
CA HIS A 592 27.93 -21.36 22.88
C HIS A 592 28.66 -20.11 23.40
N SER A 593 28.22 -18.90 23.02
CA SER A 593 28.84 -17.62 23.38
C SER A 593 27.78 -16.60 23.79
N ASP A 594 27.76 -16.25 25.07
CA ASP A 594 26.83 -15.27 25.66
C ASP A 594 27.03 -13.84 25.10
N GLU A 595 28.13 -13.57 24.38
CA GLU A 595 28.45 -12.24 23.83
C GLU A 595 27.46 -11.82 22.75
N TYR A 596 27.00 -12.76 21.91
CA TYR A 596 26.03 -12.47 20.86
C TYR A 596 24.60 -12.36 21.41
N ASP A 597 24.28 -13.10 22.48
CA ASP A 597 22.96 -13.05 23.12
C ASP A 597 22.69 -11.67 23.73
N ILE A 598 23.68 -11.07 24.39
CA ILE A 598 23.58 -9.70 24.95
C ILE A 598 23.44 -8.68 23.81
N LEU A 599 24.21 -8.80 22.73
CA LEU A 599 24.13 -7.87 21.60
C LEU A 599 22.78 -7.94 20.87
N VAL A 600 22.20 -9.14 20.74
CA VAL A 600 20.86 -9.34 20.16
C VAL A 600 19.80 -8.78 21.09
N PHE A 601 19.91 -9.01 22.41
CA PHE A 601 18.96 -8.49 23.39
C PHE A 601 18.97 -6.96 23.45
N ASP A 602 20.16 -6.35 23.54
CA ASP A 602 20.32 -4.89 23.49
C ASP A 602 19.76 -4.30 22.20
N ALA A 603 19.96 -4.97 21.06
CA ALA A 603 19.45 -4.52 19.77
C ALA A 603 17.91 -4.61 19.71
N LEU A 604 17.30 -5.60 20.36
CA LEU A 604 15.84 -5.69 20.50
C LEU A 604 15.31 -4.59 21.44
N GLU A 605 15.92 -4.40 22.61
CA GLU A 605 15.49 -3.40 23.61
C GLU A 605 15.62 -1.95 23.09
N THR A 606 16.70 -1.65 22.36
CA THR A 606 16.90 -0.31 21.76
C THR A 606 15.85 -0.01 20.68
N ASN A 607 15.38 -1.04 19.96
CA ASN A 607 14.35 -0.88 18.93
C ASN A 607 12.92 -0.83 19.52
N ASP A 608 12.67 -1.49 20.64
CA ASP A 608 11.39 -1.49 21.36
C ASP A 608 11.05 -0.11 21.99
N GLY A 609 12.07 0.72 22.22
CA GLY A 609 11.91 2.10 22.72
C GLY A 609 11.29 3.09 21.71
N SER A 610 11.02 2.70 20.48
CA SER A 610 10.35 3.56 19.49
C SER A 610 8.83 3.34 19.53
N GLU A 611 8.05 4.40 19.79
CA GLU A 611 6.58 4.34 19.93
C GLU A 611 5.87 3.64 18.75
N ASP A 612 6.46 3.70 17.55
CA ASP A 612 5.95 3.03 16.35
C ASP A 612 6.13 1.49 16.41
N LEU A 613 7.18 0.95 17.06
CA LEU A 613 7.39 -0.50 17.22
C LEU A 613 6.51 -1.11 18.31
N PHE A 614 6.15 -0.36 19.36
CA PHE A 614 5.32 -0.87 20.46
C PHE A 614 3.93 -1.35 19.98
N GLY A 615 3.36 -0.67 18.98
CA GLY A 615 2.11 -1.09 18.33
C GLY A 615 2.24 -2.37 17.51
N TYR A 616 3.37 -2.56 16.83
CA TYR A 616 3.70 -3.79 16.08
C TYR A 616 4.06 -4.95 16.99
N PHE A 617 4.80 -4.71 18.07
CA PHE A 617 5.14 -5.75 19.03
C PHE A 617 3.87 -6.30 19.70
N HIS A 618 2.87 -5.47 20.00
CA HIS A 618 1.60 -5.99 20.52
C HIS A 618 0.83 -6.88 19.52
N THR A 619 1.04 -6.72 18.21
CA THR A 619 0.33 -7.45 17.13
C THR A 619 1.12 -8.63 16.55
N GLY A 620 2.41 -8.46 16.25
CA GLY A 620 3.28 -9.44 15.60
C GLY A 620 3.81 -10.51 16.55
N ILE A 621 4.07 -10.15 17.82
CA ILE A 621 4.53 -11.13 18.80
C ILE A 621 3.42 -12.14 19.07
N ARG A 622 2.15 -11.80 19.25
CA ARG A 622 1.12 -12.82 19.59
C ARG A 622 0.99 -13.97 18.58
N VAL A 623 1.32 -13.75 17.30
CA VAL A 623 1.26 -14.78 16.25
C VAL A 623 2.57 -15.56 16.13
N GLN A 624 3.74 -14.91 16.20
CA GLN A 624 5.04 -15.58 16.08
C GLN A 624 5.50 -16.23 17.40
N ILE A 625 5.17 -15.62 18.54
CA ILE A 625 5.44 -16.14 19.89
C ILE A 625 4.68 -17.44 20.12
N HIS A 626 3.48 -17.62 19.59
CA HIS A 626 2.75 -18.86 19.83
C HIS A 626 3.40 -20.11 19.20
N CYS A 627 4.28 -19.93 18.20
CA CYS A 627 5.08 -21.01 17.60
C CYS A 627 6.49 -21.16 18.21
N SER A 628 7.17 -20.07 18.60
CA SER A 628 8.55 -20.14 19.10
C SER A 628 8.71 -20.02 20.63
N VAL A 629 7.70 -19.54 21.36
CA VAL A 629 7.87 -19.16 22.78
C VAL A 629 7.55 -20.29 23.76
N LYS A 630 7.12 -21.44 23.27
CA LYS A 630 7.24 -22.68 24.08
C LYS A 630 8.70 -23.03 24.39
N ASN A 631 9.66 -22.64 23.55
CA ASN A 631 11.08 -22.85 23.83
C ASN A 631 11.72 -21.69 24.61
N ILE A 632 11.29 -20.44 24.38
CA ILE A 632 11.90 -19.26 25.04
C ILE A 632 11.37 -19.05 26.48
N ILE A 633 10.10 -19.34 26.78
CA ILE A 633 9.60 -19.29 28.19
C ILE A 633 10.34 -20.32 29.05
N PHE A 634 10.77 -21.45 28.48
CA PHE A 634 11.57 -22.44 29.20
C PHE A 634 12.96 -21.91 29.57
N THR A 635 13.59 -21.10 28.71
CA THR A 635 14.93 -20.53 28.96
C THR A 635 14.88 -19.33 29.91
N VAL A 636 13.87 -18.45 29.78
CA VAL A 636 13.71 -17.29 30.68
C VAL A 636 13.34 -17.73 32.09
N SER A 637 12.53 -18.78 32.25
CA SER A 637 12.18 -19.29 33.58
C SER A 637 13.34 -20.01 34.28
N THR A 638 14.36 -20.50 33.54
CA THR A 638 15.58 -21.05 34.14
C THR A 638 16.61 -19.98 34.53
N CYS A 639 16.69 -18.86 33.81
CA CYS A 639 17.62 -17.78 34.13
C CYS A 639 17.16 -16.93 35.33
N SER A 640 15.85 -16.68 35.50
CA SER A 640 15.34 -15.91 36.65
C SER A 640 15.40 -16.65 37.99
N VAL A 641 15.73 -17.95 38.01
CA VAL A 641 15.89 -18.76 39.23
C VAL A 641 17.36 -18.83 39.68
N SER A 642 18.29 -18.23 38.93
CA SER A 642 19.73 -18.26 39.22
C SER A 642 20.38 -16.89 39.47
N ILE A 643 19.61 -15.86 39.84
CA ILE A 643 20.13 -14.59 40.40
C ILE A 643 19.78 -14.51 41.88
#